data_AF-A0A1F4XM27-F1
#
_entry.id   AF-A0A1F4XM27-F1
#
_cell.length_a   1.000
_cell.length_b   1.000
_cell.length_c   1.000
_cell.angle_alpha   90.00
_cell.angle_beta   90.00
_cell.angle_gamma   90.00
#
_symmetry.space_group_name_H-M   'P 1'
#
loop_
_entity.id
_entity.type
_entity.pdbx_description
1 polymer ?
#
loop_
_entity_poly.entity_id
_entity_poly.type
_entity_poly.pdbx_seq_one_letter_code
_entity_poly.pdbx_strand_id
1 'polypeptide(L)'
;MTLFGVIVSSPFAFAVPRNIAPGVDYETETITGRGTVMRAIIADTQQTSVLVESKGNTCTSAYNNSDIQNLTNDSNLIAAINANFFNSESRLIQGDFIGNRIYFGLPYSPGNVGIRHDSSVVVGSGSLTDSMISEFSMFIRGIYRIGGTGGKTFTEMTDEDVLTRFRSIYSRDLSNARDPIARSFLGVIPSQHKIILMTGGAGAQRSQGVTPVEGVNFLKRLGATEAFVLDSGGSTLLRLNRVAGESGGMPDGRSIHSIITVRTGRPQTAEQVNALSRLDCRSSTLADAPATTGGATAGTTEAPPSGPIAAGTTTAVSVPLGSVPLEVPIGSVGSISGEGGIIVNYSRVLFAFFAGIVGLLALIMLIVSGLRIITGGADQMTKGKEGIASILSGLILFASSGFLLYLLNPCFFTFGESTACQARITSTGTSTAGLAPTTTGGAGETFTGGAAPGGTATAEGPDVASGSPPSEYRSRLPSVWGNGKKAEGLSRFNDFGVEFIRQSNSIFPGVPPEIIMGFSLNGGRYENTTGFRTGLPAEHRPNPPAGVDCAPILREGQGEFNSASLHQRFHEIGMFGVEGGPRCGPAPGPEGAANSNWTPVAQSSDVQTLLGRPGCTSPGCWYPPGGIPDQIAIGLVNTRNAGRSVMRNLPESIRASSENSLWFISLAFMGWSAGTGRAANHVEAYASELASVPENQRWGAFLRILANGAESGQITCREHSTHACVLYSALRTLQKNEAGLILARERGGNVQFWEDGLGSERVQILDTITRFGNVAGR
;
A
#
# COMPACT_ATOMS: atom_id res chain seq x y z
N MET A 1 -57.40 26.47 -24.25
CA MET A 1 -57.35 25.30 -25.15
C MET A 1 -56.22 25.56 -26.14
N THR A 2 -55.28 24.60 -26.29
CA THR A 2 -54.18 24.52 -27.30
C THR A 2 -53.05 25.57 -27.15
N LEU A 3 -51.87 25.28 -26.56
CA LEU A 3 -50.73 24.40 -26.92
C LEU A 3 -49.91 24.85 -28.14
N PHE A 4 -48.78 25.54 -27.90
CA PHE A 4 -47.58 25.71 -28.75
C PHE A 4 -46.44 26.05 -27.75
N GLY A 5 -45.29 25.38 -27.63
CA GLY A 5 -44.52 24.61 -28.60
C GLY A 5 -43.17 25.31 -28.83
N VAL A 6 -42.32 25.40 -27.80
CA VAL A 6 -40.94 25.92 -27.94
C VAL A 6 -40.01 24.75 -28.21
N ILE A 7 -39.52 24.68 -29.45
CA ILE A 7 -38.42 23.80 -29.86
C ILE A 7 -37.11 24.47 -29.47
N VAL A 8 -36.42 23.93 -28.46
CA VAL A 8 -35.01 24.21 -28.22
C VAL A 8 -34.22 23.10 -28.90
N SER A 9 -33.43 23.47 -29.90
CA SER A 9 -32.47 22.61 -30.58
C SER A 9 -31.30 22.29 -29.65
N SER A 10 -31.28 21.09 -29.09
CA SER A 10 -30.11 20.50 -28.43
C SER A 10 -29.07 20.09 -29.48
N PRO A 11 -27.77 20.40 -29.32
CA PRO A 11 -26.74 19.67 -30.05
C PRO A 11 -26.68 18.26 -29.46
N PHE A 12 -26.73 17.26 -30.33
CA PHE A 12 -26.76 15.84 -30.01
C PHE A 12 -25.59 15.41 -29.11
N ALA A 13 -25.81 15.38 -27.80
CA ALA A 13 -25.17 14.42 -26.92
C ALA A 13 -26.09 13.19 -26.91
N PHE A 14 -25.62 12.08 -27.46
CA PHE A 14 -26.28 10.80 -27.23
C PHE A 14 -26.20 10.54 -25.72
N ALA A 15 -27.29 10.81 -24.99
CA ALA A 15 -27.43 10.35 -23.62
C ALA A 15 -27.32 8.82 -23.68
N VAL A 16 -26.33 8.26 -22.98
CA VAL A 16 -26.23 6.82 -22.82
C VAL A 16 -27.56 6.33 -22.23
N PRO A 17 -28.19 5.29 -22.80
CA PRO A 17 -29.37 4.70 -22.19
C PRO A 17 -29.07 4.38 -20.73
N ARG A 18 -29.90 4.86 -19.78
CA ARG A 18 -29.77 4.47 -18.37
C ARG A 18 -29.74 2.96 -18.21
N ASN A 19 -30.39 2.21 -19.10
CA ASN A 19 -30.33 0.76 -19.17
C ASN A 19 -29.49 0.32 -20.38
N ILE A 20 -28.30 -0.23 -20.12
CA ILE A 20 -27.34 -0.62 -21.18
C ILE A 20 -27.43 -2.11 -21.56
N ALA A 21 -28.08 -2.91 -20.71
CA ALA A 21 -28.44 -4.30 -20.94
C ALA A 21 -29.55 -4.71 -19.94
N PRO A 22 -30.27 -5.84 -20.17
CA PRO A 22 -31.19 -6.37 -19.17
C PRO A 22 -30.53 -6.52 -17.80
N GLY A 23 -31.12 -5.88 -16.78
CA GLY A 23 -30.60 -5.88 -15.42
C GLY A 23 -29.33 -5.05 -15.21
N VAL A 24 -28.89 -4.24 -16.18
CA VAL A 24 -27.71 -3.38 -16.04
C VAL A 24 -28.03 -1.94 -16.36
N ASP A 25 -27.96 -1.11 -15.32
CA ASP A 25 -28.08 0.33 -15.46
C ASP A 25 -26.71 1.01 -15.44
N TYR A 26 -26.61 2.15 -16.13
CA TYR A 26 -25.43 2.98 -16.21
C TYR A 26 -25.77 4.41 -15.80
N GLU A 27 -25.08 4.91 -14.79
CA GLU A 27 -25.30 6.22 -14.19
C GLU A 27 -24.00 7.03 -14.21
N THR A 28 -24.12 8.33 -14.47
CA THR A 28 -22.97 9.24 -14.47
C THR A 28 -23.28 10.51 -13.69
N GLU A 29 -22.26 11.07 -13.05
CA GLU A 29 -22.36 12.36 -12.36
C GLU A 29 -21.07 13.15 -12.55
N THR A 30 -21.19 14.40 -12.96
CA THR A 30 -20.04 15.30 -13.16
C THR A 30 -19.84 16.18 -11.94
N ILE A 31 -18.64 16.14 -11.35
CA ILE A 31 -18.25 17.03 -10.25
C ILE A 31 -18.05 18.43 -10.81
N THR A 32 -18.98 19.31 -10.47
CA THR A 32 -18.98 20.71 -10.91
C THR A 32 -17.72 21.42 -10.36
N GLY A 33 -16.98 22.10 -11.23
CA GLY A 33 -15.72 22.79 -10.89
C GLY A 33 -14.44 22.05 -11.29
N ARG A 34 -14.44 20.71 -11.32
CA ARG A 34 -13.30 19.91 -11.81
C ARG A 34 -13.56 19.22 -13.16
N GLY A 35 -14.82 19.08 -13.55
CA GLY A 35 -15.20 18.39 -14.78
C GLY A 35 -14.96 16.87 -14.72
N THR A 36 -14.59 16.34 -13.55
CA THR A 36 -14.42 14.90 -13.33
C THR A 36 -15.77 14.19 -13.40
N VAL A 37 -15.84 13.14 -14.20
CA VAL A 37 -17.04 12.29 -14.33
C VAL A 37 -16.89 11.05 -13.45
N MET A 38 -17.83 10.87 -12.53
CA MET A 38 -18.11 9.61 -11.83
C MET A 38 -19.04 8.77 -12.69
N ARG A 39 -18.76 7.47 -12.77
CA ARG A 39 -19.48 6.51 -13.60
C ARG A 39 -19.81 5.30 -12.75
N ALA A 40 -21.03 4.78 -12.82
CA ALA A 40 -21.46 3.61 -12.09
C ALA A 40 -22.23 2.66 -13.00
N ILE A 41 -21.95 1.37 -12.86
CA ILE A 41 -22.72 0.27 -13.43
C ILE A 41 -23.47 -0.39 -12.29
N ILE A 42 -24.79 -0.48 -12.40
CA ILE A 42 -25.65 -1.12 -11.41
C ILE A 42 -26.14 -2.42 -12.04
N ALA A 43 -25.62 -3.54 -11.58
CA ALA A 43 -25.93 -4.87 -12.09
C ALA A 43 -26.85 -5.63 -11.13
N ASP A 44 -28.00 -6.08 -11.65
CA ASP A 44 -28.91 -7.03 -11.01
C ASP A 44 -28.37 -8.45 -11.22
N THR A 45 -27.97 -9.09 -10.13
CA THR A 45 -27.35 -10.42 -10.14
C THR A 45 -28.33 -11.53 -10.49
N GLN A 46 -29.64 -11.27 -10.49
CA GLN A 46 -30.65 -12.23 -10.96
C GLN A 46 -30.74 -12.28 -12.49
N GLN A 47 -30.30 -11.21 -13.17
CA GLN A 47 -30.39 -11.08 -14.62
C GLN A 47 -29.03 -11.10 -15.33
N THR A 48 -27.95 -10.94 -14.57
CA THR A 48 -26.59 -10.83 -15.08
C THR A 48 -25.62 -11.77 -14.36
N SER A 49 -24.53 -12.10 -15.03
CA SER A 49 -23.42 -12.82 -14.43
C SER A 49 -22.33 -11.82 -14.05
N VAL A 50 -22.08 -11.67 -12.75
CA VAL A 50 -21.01 -10.82 -12.22
C VAL A 50 -19.92 -11.73 -11.71
N LEU A 51 -18.71 -11.63 -12.28
CA LEU A 51 -17.58 -12.51 -11.96
C LEU A 51 -16.35 -11.68 -11.59
N VAL A 52 -15.43 -12.31 -10.85
CA VAL A 52 -14.07 -11.78 -10.71
C VAL A 52 -13.12 -12.67 -11.50
N GLU A 53 -12.30 -12.03 -12.33
CA GLU A 53 -11.44 -12.71 -13.29
C GLU A 53 -9.98 -12.27 -13.08
N SER A 54 -9.05 -13.21 -13.21
CA SER A 54 -7.62 -12.92 -13.36
C SER A 54 -7.09 -13.45 -14.69
N LYS A 55 -5.98 -12.88 -15.16
CA LYS A 55 -5.30 -13.35 -16.37
C LYS A 55 -4.52 -14.65 -16.12
N GLY A 56 -4.36 -15.45 -17.16
CA GLY A 56 -3.32 -16.49 -17.27
C GLY A 56 -3.50 -17.60 -16.25
N ASN A 57 -2.54 -18.51 -16.06
CA ASN A 57 -2.64 -19.62 -15.09
C ASN A 57 -1.62 -19.50 -13.94
N THR A 58 -1.07 -18.30 -13.73
CA THR A 58 -0.06 -18.04 -12.70
C THR A 58 -0.51 -16.96 -11.74
N CYS A 59 0.00 -17.00 -10.51
CA CYS A 59 -0.37 -16.08 -9.45
C CYS A 59 0.00 -14.61 -9.73
N THR A 60 0.91 -14.35 -10.68
CA THR A 60 1.45 -13.02 -11.01
C THR A 60 0.99 -12.51 -12.38
N SER A 61 0.17 -13.28 -13.09
CA SER A 61 -0.37 -12.86 -14.38
C SER A 61 -1.21 -11.59 -14.23
N ALA A 62 -1.09 -10.68 -15.20
CA ALA A 62 -1.77 -9.40 -15.19
C ALA A 62 -2.20 -8.98 -16.60
N TYR A 63 -3.39 -8.40 -16.69
CA TYR A 63 -3.91 -7.75 -17.88
C TYR A 63 -3.06 -6.53 -18.23
N ASN A 64 -2.61 -6.47 -19.47
CA ASN A 64 -2.03 -5.29 -20.09
C ASN A 64 -3.09 -4.57 -20.94
N ASN A 65 -2.73 -3.42 -21.52
CA ASN A 65 -3.67 -2.64 -22.33
C ASN A 65 -4.25 -3.43 -23.51
N SER A 66 -3.45 -4.26 -24.19
CA SER A 66 -3.97 -5.08 -25.29
C SER A 66 -4.98 -6.13 -24.81
N ASP A 67 -4.76 -6.75 -23.67
CA ASP A 67 -5.73 -7.71 -23.11
C ASP A 67 -7.06 -7.02 -22.79
N ILE A 68 -6.99 -5.82 -22.19
CA ILE A 68 -8.18 -5.02 -21.86
C ILE A 68 -8.91 -4.54 -23.11
N GLN A 69 -8.18 -4.17 -24.19
CA GLN A 69 -8.82 -3.84 -25.46
C GLN A 69 -9.49 -5.08 -26.07
N ASN A 70 -8.85 -6.25 -25.99
CA ASN A 70 -9.39 -7.50 -26.52
C ASN A 70 -10.63 -7.99 -25.74
N LEU A 71 -10.89 -7.49 -24.53
CA LEU A 71 -12.14 -7.80 -23.81
C LEU A 71 -13.39 -7.41 -24.60
N THR A 72 -13.33 -6.45 -25.53
CA THR A 72 -14.51 -6.10 -26.37
C THR A 72 -14.83 -7.12 -27.45
N ASN A 73 -13.93 -8.06 -27.72
CA ASN A 73 -14.23 -9.16 -28.62
C ASN A 73 -15.17 -10.18 -27.96
N ASP A 74 -15.32 -10.13 -26.64
CA ASP A 74 -16.27 -10.98 -25.92
C ASP A 74 -17.68 -10.40 -26.03
N SER A 75 -18.49 -10.97 -26.93
CA SER A 75 -19.87 -10.55 -27.16
C SER A 75 -20.77 -10.59 -25.92
N ASN A 76 -20.42 -11.38 -24.89
CA ASN A 76 -21.20 -11.48 -23.65
C ASN A 76 -20.76 -10.46 -22.59
N LEU A 77 -19.61 -9.81 -22.75
CA LEU A 77 -19.19 -8.74 -21.84
C LEU A 77 -20.11 -7.53 -22.00
N ILE A 78 -20.60 -7.01 -20.88
CA ILE A 78 -21.30 -5.72 -20.81
C ILE A 78 -20.31 -4.67 -20.32
N ALA A 79 -19.64 -4.96 -19.20
CA ALA A 79 -18.67 -4.07 -18.59
C ALA A 79 -17.57 -4.78 -17.79
N ALA A 80 -16.44 -4.11 -17.59
CA ALA A 80 -15.38 -4.54 -16.70
C ALA A 80 -14.78 -3.35 -15.92
N ILE A 81 -14.46 -3.57 -14.65
CA ILE A 81 -13.73 -2.64 -13.77
C ILE A 81 -12.55 -3.40 -13.14
N ASN A 82 -11.49 -2.72 -12.76
CA ASN A 82 -10.44 -3.36 -11.95
C ASN A 82 -10.99 -3.79 -10.58
N ALA A 83 -10.39 -4.83 -9.99
CA ALA A 83 -10.88 -5.47 -8.78
C ALA A 83 -9.91 -5.33 -7.59
N ASN A 84 -9.27 -6.43 -7.20
CA ASN A 84 -8.47 -6.55 -5.99
C ASN A 84 -7.23 -5.66 -6.01
N PHE A 85 -6.80 -5.27 -4.80
CA PHE A 85 -5.44 -4.80 -4.58
C PHE A 85 -4.44 -5.93 -4.87
N PHE A 86 -3.20 -5.55 -5.17
CA PHE A 86 -2.10 -6.49 -5.33
C PHE A 86 -0.84 -5.94 -4.65
N ASN A 87 0.07 -6.82 -4.26
CA ASN A 87 1.37 -6.43 -3.74
C ASN A 87 2.24 -5.91 -4.90
N SER A 88 2.72 -4.67 -4.81
CA SER A 88 3.51 -4.05 -5.88
C SER A 88 4.86 -4.73 -6.13
N GLU A 89 5.43 -5.41 -5.13
CA GLU A 89 6.71 -6.10 -5.23
C GLU A 89 6.56 -7.53 -5.77
N SER A 90 5.68 -8.33 -5.14
CA SER A 90 5.48 -9.73 -5.55
C SER A 90 4.51 -9.89 -6.70
N ARG A 91 3.78 -8.83 -7.07
CA ARG A 91 2.73 -8.83 -8.11
C ARG A 91 1.61 -9.84 -7.82
N LEU A 92 1.46 -10.26 -6.56
CA LEU A 92 0.42 -11.19 -6.13
C LEU A 92 -0.86 -10.45 -5.75
N ILE A 93 -2.00 -11.02 -6.13
CA ILE A 93 -3.32 -10.51 -5.74
C ILE A 93 -3.49 -10.64 -4.23
N GLN A 94 -4.04 -9.62 -3.60
CA GLN A 94 -4.48 -9.64 -2.22
C GLN A 94 -5.91 -10.18 -2.18
N GLY A 95 -6.18 -11.17 -1.33
CA GLY A 95 -7.51 -11.77 -1.18
C GLY A 95 -7.88 -12.84 -2.22
N ASP A 96 -8.98 -13.51 -1.93
CA ASP A 96 -9.48 -14.65 -2.70
C ASP A 96 -10.59 -14.21 -3.62
N PHE A 97 -10.80 -14.94 -4.70
CA PHE A 97 -12.01 -14.78 -5.47
C PHE A 97 -12.47 -16.07 -6.14
N ILE A 98 -13.77 -16.09 -6.43
CA ILE A 98 -14.44 -17.06 -7.29
C ILE A 98 -14.99 -16.29 -8.49
N GLY A 99 -14.77 -16.83 -9.69
CA GLY A 99 -15.36 -16.34 -10.93
C GLY A 99 -14.99 -17.25 -12.10
N ASN A 100 -14.18 -16.80 -13.04
CA ASN A 100 -13.69 -17.70 -14.11
C ASN A 100 -12.64 -18.73 -13.63
N ARG A 101 -12.30 -18.69 -12.35
CA ARG A 101 -11.45 -19.64 -11.61
C ARG A 101 -11.64 -19.46 -10.11
N ILE A 102 -11.11 -20.41 -9.33
CA ILE A 102 -10.97 -20.26 -7.89
C ILE A 102 -9.54 -19.81 -7.62
N TYR A 103 -9.37 -18.61 -7.04
CA TYR A 103 -8.06 -18.04 -6.73
C TYR A 103 -7.93 -17.80 -5.22
N PHE A 104 -6.88 -18.34 -4.61
CA PHE A 104 -6.54 -18.08 -3.22
C PHE A 104 -5.34 -17.15 -3.13
N GLY A 105 -5.61 -15.86 -2.95
CA GLY A 105 -4.56 -14.84 -2.84
C GLY A 105 -4.04 -14.67 -1.44
N LEU A 106 -3.16 -13.68 -1.26
CA LEU A 106 -2.55 -13.41 0.04
C LEU A 106 -3.63 -13.09 1.09
N PRO A 107 -3.55 -13.67 2.31
CA PRO A 107 -4.52 -13.41 3.37
C PRO A 107 -4.31 -11.99 3.89
N TYR A 108 -5.10 -11.05 3.36
CA TYR A 108 -5.02 -9.65 3.72
C TYR A 108 -6.33 -8.95 3.34
N SER A 109 -6.80 -8.03 4.19
CA SER A 109 -8.04 -7.25 4.10
C SER A 109 -9.31 -7.83 4.76
N PRO A 110 -10.10 -6.99 5.49
CA PRO A 110 -11.20 -7.42 6.38
C PRO A 110 -12.54 -7.77 5.72
N GLY A 111 -12.79 -7.38 4.47
CA GLY A 111 -14.12 -7.47 3.85
C GLY A 111 -14.20 -8.50 2.73
N ASN A 112 -15.38 -9.10 2.56
CA ASN A 112 -15.72 -9.87 1.36
C ASN A 112 -17.14 -9.57 0.86
N VAL A 113 -17.34 -9.78 -0.44
CA VAL A 113 -18.64 -9.78 -1.11
C VAL A 113 -18.78 -11.11 -1.83
N GLY A 114 -19.94 -11.74 -1.71
CA GLY A 114 -20.28 -12.97 -2.43
C GLY A 114 -21.61 -12.84 -3.14
N ILE A 115 -21.75 -13.57 -4.24
CA ILE A 115 -23.01 -13.82 -4.94
C ILE A 115 -23.20 -15.33 -4.91
N ARG A 116 -24.29 -15.78 -4.29
CA ARG A 116 -24.63 -17.20 -4.24
C ARG A 116 -25.20 -17.68 -5.56
N HIS A 117 -25.27 -19.00 -5.74
CA HIS A 117 -25.89 -19.60 -6.93
C HIS A 117 -27.38 -19.22 -7.11
N ASP A 118 -28.08 -18.87 -6.03
CA ASP A 118 -29.45 -18.32 -6.06
C ASP A 118 -29.50 -16.82 -6.39
N SER A 119 -28.37 -16.22 -6.78
CA SER A 119 -28.19 -14.79 -7.04
C SER A 119 -28.30 -13.88 -5.81
N SER A 120 -28.37 -14.41 -4.58
CA SER A 120 -28.31 -13.60 -3.37
C SER A 120 -26.93 -12.97 -3.18
N VAL A 121 -26.90 -11.66 -2.94
CA VAL A 121 -25.68 -10.91 -2.65
C VAL A 121 -25.48 -10.91 -1.14
N VAL A 122 -24.28 -11.27 -0.68
CA VAL A 122 -23.90 -11.24 0.73
C VAL A 122 -22.63 -10.46 0.94
N VAL A 123 -22.56 -9.87 2.12
CA VAL A 123 -21.40 -9.16 2.63
C VAL A 123 -20.95 -9.87 3.89
N GLY A 124 -19.65 -10.11 3.99
CA GLY A 124 -19.08 -10.77 5.15
C GLY A 124 -17.65 -10.35 5.41
N SER A 125 -17.00 -11.17 6.23
CA SER A 125 -15.60 -11.10 6.59
C SER A 125 -15.00 -12.51 6.60
N GLY A 126 -13.68 -12.61 6.52
CA GLY A 126 -12.97 -13.89 6.53
C GLY A 126 -12.59 -14.41 5.15
N SER A 127 -11.71 -15.42 5.14
CA SER A 127 -11.17 -16.06 3.94
C SER A 127 -12.19 -16.95 3.25
N LEU A 128 -12.01 -17.16 1.95
CA LEU A 128 -12.72 -18.23 1.24
C LEU A 128 -12.30 -19.60 1.81
N THR A 129 -13.28 -20.47 2.04
CA THR A 129 -13.11 -21.85 2.51
C THR A 129 -13.68 -22.82 1.48
N ASP A 130 -13.31 -24.10 1.55
CA ASP A 130 -13.85 -25.12 0.64
C ASP A 130 -15.38 -25.25 0.72
N SER A 131 -15.97 -25.10 1.91
CA SER A 131 -17.43 -25.12 2.05
C SER A 131 -18.07 -23.93 1.33
N MET A 132 -17.47 -22.74 1.45
CA MET A 132 -17.96 -21.53 0.79
C MET A 132 -17.88 -21.63 -0.75
N ILE A 133 -16.93 -22.36 -1.33
CA ILE A 133 -16.84 -22.51 -2.80
C ILE A 133 -18.12 -23.10 -3.38
N SER A 134 -18.74 -24.04 -2.68
CA SER A 134 -20.00 -24.67 -3.11
C SER A 134 -21.23 -23.76 -2.98
N GLU A 135 -21.10 -22.62 -2.30
CA GLU A 135 -22.20 -21.70 -2.05
C GLU A 135 -22.23 -20.53 -3.04
N PHE A 136 -21.08 -20.18 -3.63
CA PHE A 136 -20.89 -18.92 -4.35
C PHE A 136 -20.64 -19.10 -5.84
N SER A 137 -21.41 -18.38 -6.67
CA SER A 137 -21.12 -18.17 -8.09
C SER A 137 -20.06 -17.09 -8.31
N MET A 138 -19.93 -16.15 -7.37
CA MET A 138 -18.87 -15.15 -7.34
C MET A 138 -18.52 -14.87 -5.88
N PHE A 139 -17.24 -14.69 -5.61
CA PHE A 139 -16.76 -14.25 -4.32
C PHE A 139 -15.58 -13.34 -4.55
N ILE A 140 -15.45 -12.28 -3.76
CA ILE A 140 -14.28 -11.41 -3.77
C ILE A 140 -13.94 -10.98 -2.36
N ARG A 141 -12.68 -11.20 -2.00
CA ARG A 141 -11.99 -10.64 -0.85
C ARG A 141 -10.81 -9.81 -1.36
N GLY A 142 -10.08 -9.11 -0.49
CA GLY A 142 -8.93 -8.29 -0.89
C GLY A 142 -9.33 -6.88 -1.30
N ILE A 143 -10.49 -6.46 -0.80
CA ILE A 143 -11.13 -5.17 -1.00
C ILE A 143 -11.50 -4.62 0.36
N TYR A 144 -11.43 -3.30 0.54
CA TYR A 144 -11.58 -2.71 1.87
C TYR A 144 -13.01 -2.24 2.10
N ARG A 145 -13.73 -2.88 3.04
CA ARG A 145 -15.06 -2.42 3.45
C ARG A 145 -14.99 -1.00 4.00
N ILE A 146 -15.93 -0.14 3.63
CA ILE A 146 -16.00 1.26 4.07
C ILE A 146 -16.80 1.37 5.38
N GLY A 147 -17.92 0.65 5.50
CA GLY A 147 -18.75 0.58 6.71
C GLY A 147 -18.05 -0.08 7.92
N GLY A 148 -18.60 0.15 9.13
CA GLY A 148 -18.16 -0.48 10.38
C GLY A 148 -17.15 0.32 11.22
N THR A 149 -16.83 1.55 10.82
CA THR A 149 -15.93 2.43 11.60
C THR A 149 -16.70 3.07 12.75
N GLY A 150 -16.20 2.92 13.99
CA GLY A 150 -16.87 3.44 15.19
C GLY A 150 -18.24 2.81 15.46
N GLY A 151 -18.49 1.59 14.95
CA GLY A 151 -19.78 0.89 15.10
C GLY A 151 -20.90 1.36 14.16
N LYS A 152 -20.64 2.33 13.28
CA LYS A 152 -21.63 2.87 12.34
C LYS A 152 -21.77 2.02 11.09
N THR A 153 -23.00 1.85 10.62
CA THR A 153 -23.30 1.27 9.30
C THR A 153 -22.87 2.23 8.19
N PHE A 154 -22.70 1.72 6.96
CA PHE A 154 -22.29 2.54 5.81
C PHE A 154 -23.21 3.75 5.57
N THR A 155 -24.52 3.57 5.75
CA THR A 155 -25.52 4.62 5.57
C THR A 155 -25.44 5.72 6.63
N GLU A 156 -24.95 5.40 7.84
CA GLU A 156 -24.82 6.33 8.97
C GLU A 156 -23.51 7.12 8.99
N MET A 157 -22.53 6.74 8.17
CA MET A 157 -21.21 7.39 8.16
C MET A 157 -21.32 8.85 7.68
N THR A 158 -20.72 9.77 8.42
CA THR A 158 -20.48 11.16 8.00
C THR A 158 -19.23 11.28 7.13
N ASP A 159 -19.01 12.44 6.51
CA ASP A 159 -17.81 12.70 5.71
C ASP A 159 -16.51 12.52 6.52
N GLU A 160 -16.50 12.87 7.81
CA GLU A 160 -15.33 12.66 8.68
C GLU A 160 -15.13 11.17 9.03
N ASP A 161 -16.22 10.41 9.19
CA ASP A 161 -16.13 8.95 9.37
C ASP A 161 -15.52 8.30 8.13
N VAL A 162 -15.90 8.76 6.93
CA VAL A 162 -15.33 8.32 5.64
C VAL A 162 -13.84 8.66 5.59
N LEU A 163 -13.44 9.90 5.86
CA LEU A 163 -12.03 10.28 5.86
C LEU A 163 -11.21 9.47 6.88
N THR A 164 -11.75 9.25 8.08
CA THR A 164 -11.13 8.41 9.11
C THR A 164 -10.92 6.98 8.63
N ARG A 165 -11.94 6.39 7.97
CA ARG A 165 -11.82 5.06 7.38
C ARG A 165 -10.74 5.02 6.29
N PHE A 166 -10.70 6.01 5.40
CA PHE A 166 -9.71 6.03 4.32
C PHE A 166 -8.29 6.30 4.84
N ARG A 167 -8.11 7.04 5.94
CA ARG A 167 -6.81 7.16 6.63
C ARG A 167 -6.34 5.82 7.19
N SER A 168 -7.27 4.96 7.64
CA SER A 168 -6.93 3.60 8.06
C SER A 168 -6.55 2.71 6.87
N ILE A 169 -7.23 2.82 5.73
CA ILE A 169 -6.96 2.02 4.53
C ILE A 169 -5.62 2.44 3.88
N TYR A 170 -5.39 3.75 3.75
CA TYR A 170 -4.20 4.34 3.12
C TYR A 170 -3.23 4.92 4.16
N SER A 171 -2.97 4.19 5.23
CA SER A 171 -2.16 4.65 6.37
C SER A 171 -0.72 5.05 6.02
N ARG A 172 -0.18 4.54 4.90
CA ARG A 172 1.16 4.86 4.40
C ARG A 172 1.21 6.06 3.45
N ASP A 173 0.07 6.44 2.87
CA ASP A 173 -0.03 7.55 1.94
C ASP A 173 -1.31 8.34 2.23
N LEU A 174 -1.21 9.24 3.21
CA LEU A 174 -2.33 10.05 3.67
C LEU A 174 -2.89 10.97 2.58
N SER A 175 -2.14 11.25 1.51
CA SER A 175 -2.67 11.97 0.35
C SER A 175 -3.76 11.14 -0.36
N ASN A 176 -3.56 9.83 -0.51
CA ASN A 176 -4.60 8.91 -1.04
C ASN A 176 -5.79 8.76 -0.10
N ALA A 177 -5.66 9.12 1.17
CA ALA A 177 -6.75 9.09 2.14
C ALA A 177 -7.68 10.32 2.09
N ARG A 178 -7.28 11.38 1.39
CA ARG A 178 -8.02 12.66 1.37
C ARG A 178 -8.19 13.23 -0.03
N ASP A 179 -7.10 13.26 -0.80
CA ASP A 179 -7.03 14.03 -2.02
C ASP A 179 -7.74 13.33 -3.19
N PRO A 180 -8.13 14.08 -4.23
CA PRO A 180 -8.61 13.51 -5.47
C PRO A 180 -7.57 12.59 -6.11
N ILE A 181 -7.99 11.38 -6.47
CA ILE A 181 -7.26 10.44 -7.34
C ILE A 181 -8.27 9.65 -8.18
N ALA A 182 -7.82 9.00 -9.25
CA ALA A 182 -8.70 8.02 -9.91
C ALA A 182 -9.09 6.93 -8.90
N ARG A 183 -10.37 6.56 -8.79
CA ARG A 183 -10.85 5.56 -7.82
C ARG A 183 -11.80 4.57 -8.42
N SER A 184 -11.78 3.37 -7.85
CA SER A 184 -12.75 2.32 -8.11
C SER A 184 -13.41 1.89 -6.80
N PHE A 185 -14.72 1.70 -6.83
CA PHE A 185 -15.52 1.27 -5.70
C PHE A 185 -16.50 0.17 -6.09
N LEU A 186 -16.86 -0.62 -5.08
CA LEU A 186 -17.90 -1.63 -5.14
C LEU A 186 -18.96 -1.29 -4.09
N GLY A 187 -20.13 -0.82 -4.52
CA GLY A 187 -21.33 -0.72 -3.68
C GLY A 187 -22.17 -1.99 -3.79
N VAL A 188 -22.95 -2.31 -2.77
CA VAL A 188 -23.91 -3.41 -2.83
C VAL A 188 -25.24 -3.04 -2.17
N ILE A 189 -26.31 -3.59 -2.71
CA ILE A 189 -27.69 -3.47 -2.20
C ILE A 189 -28.24 -4.90 -2.03
N PRO A 190 -27.89 -5.60 -0.92
CA PRO A 190 -28.22 -7.00 -0.74
C PRO A 190 -29.73 -7.30 -0.85
N SER A 191 -30.57 -6.39 -0.32
CA SER A 191 -32.03 -6.51 -0.37
C SER A 191 -32.63 -6.45 -1.77
N GLN A 192 -31.87 -5.99 -2.77
CA GLN A 192 -32.30 -5.88 -4.16
C GLN A 192 -31.51 -6.79 -5.10
N HIS A 193 -30.60 -7.65 -4.59
CA HIS A 193 -29.72 -8.46 -5.42
C HIS A 193 -28.89 -7.62 -6.41
N LYS A 194 -28.41 -6.44 -5.96
CA LYS A 194 -27.68 -5.51 -6.83
C LYS A 194 -26.27 -5.24 -6.36
N ILE A 195 -25.38 -5.09 -7.35
CA ILE A 195 -24.01 -4.64 -7.18
C ILE A 195 -23.81 -3.34 -7.98
N ILE A 196 -23.05 -2.39 -7.42
CA ILE A 196 -22.70 -1.13 -8.03
C ILE A 196 -21.19 -1.09 -8.24
N LEU A 197 -20.74 -1.03 -9.49
CA LEU A 197 -19.33 -0.89 -9.87
C LEU A 197 -19.09 0.55 -10.29
N MET A 198 -18.35 1.30 -9.48
CA MET A 198 -18.16 2.73 -9.68
C MET A 198 -16.70 3.04 -9.99
N THR A 199 -16.46 3.90 -10.98
CA THR A 199 -15.18 4.58 -11.17
C THR A 199 -15.33 6.10 -11.14
N GLY A 200 -14.26 6.80 -10.81
CA GLY A 200 -14.20 8.25 -10.87
C GLY A 200 -12.81 8.73 -11.24
N GLY A 201 -12.71 9.60 -12.26
CA GLY A 201 -11.43 10.02 -12.85
C GLY A 201 -10.81 8.95 -13.77
N ALA A 202 -9.67 9.28 -14.38
CA ALA A 202 -8.92 8.36 -15.26
C ALA A 202 -7.41 8.65 -15.19
N GLY A 203 -6.58 7.60 -15.21
CA GLY A 203 -5.12 7.71 -15.32
C GLY A 203 -4.39 8.26 -14.08
N ALA A 204 -3.10 8.61 -14.22
CA ALA A 204 -2.28 9.14 -13.11
C ALA A 204 -2.52 10.62 -12.78
N GLN A 205 -3.42 11.32 -13.48
CA GLN A 205 -3.70 12.73 -13.20
C GLN A 205 -4.56 12.88 -11.93
N ARG A 206 -3.88 12.99 -10.78
CA ARG A 206 -4.52 13.09 -9.45
C ARG A 206 -5.55 14.23 -9.39
N SER A 207 -5.27 15.39 -10.00
CA SER A 207 -6.16 16.55 -10.02
C SER A 207 -7.53 16.32 -10.69
N GLN A 208 -7.65 15.30 -11.55
CA GLN A 208 -8.89 14.93 -12.25
C GLN A 208 -9.62 13.74 -11.61
N GLY A 209 -9.19 13.32 -10.41
CA GLY A 209 -9.76 12.20 -9.66
C GLY A 209 -10.98 12.54 -8.80
N VAL A 210 -11.36 11.62 -7.92
CA VAL A 210 -12.47 11.74 -6.97
C VAL A 210 -11.95 11.57 -5.55
N THR A 211 -12.42 12.39 -4.62
CA THR A 211 -12.09 12.23 -3.19
C THR A 211 -12.86 11.04 -2.61
N PRO A 212 -12.42 10.49 -1.46
CA PRO A 212 -13.16 9.42 -0.77
C PRO A 212 -14.62 9.78 -0.48
N VAL A 213 -14.83 11.01 -0.01
CA VAL A 213 -16.15 11.52 0.39
C VAL A 213 -17.08 11.62 -0.80
N GLU A 214 -16.62 12.18 -1.92
CA GLU A 214 -17.43 12.30 -3.13
C GLU A 214 -17.84 10.93 -3.68
N GLY A 215 -16.91 9.98 -3.72
CA GLY A 215 -17.20 8.63 -4.20
C GLY A 215 -18.20 7.89 -3.30
N VAL A 216 -18.01 7.97 -1.98
CA VAL A 216 -18.94 7.36 -1.01
C VAL A 216 -20.33 8.00 -1.09
N ASN A 217 -20.41 9.33 -1.19
CA ASN A 217 -21.69 10.03 -1.27
C ASN A 217 -22.42 9.73 -2.59
N PHE A 218 -21.70 9.50 -3.69
CA PHE A 218 -22.29 9.02 -4.93
C PHE A 218 -22.89 7.62 -4.77
N LEU A 219 -22.17 6.66 -4.17
CA LEU A 219 -22.71 5.32 -3.90
C LEU A 219 -23.95 5.35 -3.01
N LYS A 220 -23.98 6.21 -1.99
CA LYS A 220 -25.17 6.40 -1.13
C LYS A 220 -26.37 6.91 -1.93
N ARG A 221 -26.18 7.86 -2.86
CA ARG A 221 -27.26 8.35 -3.74
C ARG A 221 -27.79 7.26 -4.67
N LEU A 222 -26.93 6.35 -5.10
CA LEU A 222 -27.32 5.18 -5.89
C LEU A 222 -27.98 4.06 -5.05
N GLY A 223 -28.10 4.26 -3.73
CA GLY A 223 -28.80 3.34 -2.82
C GLY A 223 -27.94 2.23 -2.22
N ALA A 224 -26.61 2.31 -2.33
CA ALA A 224 -25.72 1.35 -1.69
C ALA A 224 -25.94 1.34 -0.16
N THR A 225 -26.14 0.15 0.40
CA THR A 225 -26.24 -0.05 1.86
C THR A 225 -24.93 -0.54 2.46
N GLU A 226 -23.99 -0.98 1.62
CA GLU A 226 -22.63 -1.38 1.94
C GLU A 226 -21.72 -0.98 0.79
N ALA A 227 -20.45 -0.69 1.08
CA ALA A 227 -19.49 -0.32 0.05
C ALA A 227 -18.06 -0.72 0.40
N PHE A 228 -17.24 -0.87 -0.64
CA PHE A 228 -15.86 -1.30 -0.58
C PHE A 228 -15.01 -0.47 -1.53
N VAL A 229 -13.77 -0.24 -1.12
CA VAL A 229 -12.72 0.34 -1.95
C VAL A 229 -12.04 -0.79 -2.73
N LEU A 230 -11.94 -0.62 -4.05
CA LEU A 230 -11.19 -1.47 -4.96
C LEU A 230 -9.81 -0.84 -5.22
N ASP A 231 -8.94 -1.55 -5.95
CA ASP A 231 -7.67 -0.95 -6.36
C ASP A 231 -7.90 0.38 -7.11
N SER A 232 -7.06 1.38 -6.89
CA SER A 232 -7.33 2.76 -7.31
C SER A 232 -6.07 3.41 -7.88
N GLY A 233 -6.13 4.69 -8.23
CA GLY A 233 -5.06 5.42 -8.89
C GLY A 233 -4.85 4.90 -10.31
N GLY A 234 -3.59 4.67 -10.71
CA GLY A 234 -3.26 4.22 -12.07
C GLY A 234 -3.83 2.85 -12.47
N SER A 235 -4.40 2.09 -11.54
CA SER A 235 -5.10 0.83 -11.81
C SER A 235 -6.58 1.00 -12.16
N THR A 236 -7.13 2.22 -11.99
CA THR A 236 -8.55 2.52 -12.23
C THR A 236 -8.89 2.24 -13.69
N LEU A 237 -9.79 1.30 -13.91
CA LEU A 237 -10.24 0.87 -15.23
C LEU A 237 -11.76 0.88 -15.27
N LEU A 238 -12.34 1.40 -16.34
CA LEU A 238 -13.71 1.08 -16.70
C LEU A 238 -13.79 0.79 -18.19
N ARG A 239 -14.22 -0.42 -18.55
CA ARG A 239 -14.48 -0.82 -19.93
C ARG A 239 -15.95 -1.13 -20.12
N LEU A 240 -16.55 -0.57 -21.16
CA LEU A 240 -17.91 -0.86 -21.62
C LEU A 240 -17.83 -1.47 -23.02
N ASN A 241 -18.62 -2.49 -23.30
CA ASN A 241 -18.57 -3.21 -24.59
C ASN A 241 -19.68 -2.79 -25.57
N ARG A 242 -20.78 -2.20 -25.09
CA ARG A 242 -21.98 -1.90 -25.90
C ARG A 242 -22.47 -0.45 -25.84
N VAL A 243 -21.65 0.45 -25.29
CA VAL A 243 -21.96 1.89 -25.25
C VAL A 243 -21.03 2.62 -26.21
N ALA A 244 -21.57 3.05 -27.36
CA ALA A 244 -20.80 3.79 -28.35
C ALA A 244 -20.32 5.13 -27.78
N GLY A 245 -19.01 5.41 -27.88
CA GLY A 245 -18.43 6.71 -27.50
C GLY A 245 -18.01 6.87 -26.04
N GLU A 246 -18.29 5.89 -25.16
CA GLU A 246 -17.82 5.90 -23.77
C GLU A 246 -16.95 4.67 -23.46
N SER A 247 -15.65 4.81 -23.64
CA SER A 247 -14.67 3.99 -22.92
C SER A 247 -14.25 4.76 -21.67
N GLY A 248 -14.52 4.21 -20.48
CA GLY A 248 -13.89 4.70 -19.26
C GLY A 248 -12.36 4.57 -19.30
N GLY A 249 -11.68 5.13 -18.31
CA GLY A 249 -10.22 5.18 -18.27
C GLY A 249 -9.58 3.82 -18.50
N MET A 250 -8.50 3.81 -19.30
CA MET A 250 -7.57 2.69 -19.34
C MET A 250 -6.60 2.83 -18.16
N PRO A 251 -6.05 1.73 -17.63
CA PRO A 251 -4.92 1.83 -16.72
C PRO A 251 -3.77 2.60 -17.38
N ASP A 252 -3.08 3.41 -16.58
CA ASP A 252 -2.02 4.30 -17.06
C ASP A 252 -0.72 3.52 -17.32
N GLY A 253 -0.73 2.69 -18.36
CA GLY A 253 0.36 1.76 -18.69
C GLY A 253 0.60 0.65 -17.66
N ARG A 254 -0.24 0.57 -16.61
CA ARG A 254 -0.06 -0.33 -15.47
C ARG A 254 -0.80 -1.65 -15.69
N SER A 255 -0.15 -2.78 -15.39
CA SER A 255 -0.83 -4.07 -15.47
C SER A 255 -1.79 -4.26 -14.29
N ILE A 256 -3.02 -4.71 -14.57
CA ILE A 256 -4.07 -5.00 -13.59
C ILE A 256 -4.15 -6.51 -13.37
N HIS A 257 -4.20 -6.97 -12.12
CA HIS A 257 -4.15 -8.42 -11.84
C HIS A 257 -5.52 -9.09 -11.81
N SER A 258 -6.58 -8.36 -11.48
CA SER A 258 -7.95 -8.86 -11.50
C SER A 258 -8.94 -7.79 -11.90
N ILE A 259 -10.05 -8.24 -12.50
CA ILE A 259 -11.15 -7.40 -12.96
C ILE A 259 -12.47 -8.00 -12.47
N ILE A 260 -13.44 -7.15 -12.17
CA ILE A 260 -14.85 -7.55 -12.01
C ILE A 260 -15.51 -7.35 -13.36
N THR A 261 -16.14 -8.39 -13.90
CA THR A 261 -16.88 -8.34 -15.16
C THR A 261 -18.36 -8.47 -14.91
N VAL A 262 -19.15 -7.79 -15.73
CA VAL A 262 -20.61 -7.94 -15.82
C VAL A 262 -20.91 -8.47 -17.21
N ARG A 263 -21.61 -9.60 -17.28
CA ARG A 263 -21.87 -10.34 -18.51
C ARG A 263 -23.34 -10.68 -18.66
N THR A 264 -23.80 -10.80 -19.90
CA THR A 264 -25.14 -11.32 -20.21
C THR A 264 -25.26 -12.78 -19.79
N GLY A 265 -26.41 -13.16 -19.23
CA GLY A 265 -26.68 -14.54 -18.80
C GLY A 265 -26.77 -14.67 -17.29
N ARG A 266 -27.04 -15.89 -16.82
CA ARG A 266 -27.20 -16.18 -15.38
C ARG A 266 -25.84 -16.41 -14.71
N PRO A 267 -25.76 -16.29 -13.37
CA PRO A 267 -24.58 -16.66 -12.60
C PRO A 267 -24.15 -18.11 -12.85
N GLN A 268 -22.87 -18.41 -12.60
CA GLN A 268 -22.36 -19.77 -12.70
C GLN A 268 -23.08 -20.70 -11.72
N THR A 269 -23.46 -21.88 -12.20
CA THR A 269 -23.99 -22.99 -11.39
C THR A 269 -22.92 -23.56 -10.46
N ALA A 270 -23.34 -24.32 -9.43
CA ALA A 270 -22.42 -24.99 -8.53
C ALA A 270 -21.52 -25.98 -9.28
N GLU A 271 -22.07 -26.70 -10.27
CA GLU A 271 -21.31 -27.61 -11.12
C GLU A 271 -20.25 -26.86 -11.93
N GLN A 272 -20.60 -25.70 -12.50
CA GLN A 272 -19.65 -24.86 -13.24
C GLN A 272 -18.54 -24.31 -12.35
N VAL A 273 -18.86 -23.88 -11.14
CA VAL A 273 -17.85 -23.39 -10.17
C VAL A 273 -16.95 -24.52 -9.69
N ASN A 274 -17.50 -25.70 -9.40
CA ASN A 274 -16.72 -26.86 -8.99
C ASN A 274 -15.77 -27.37 -10.09
N ALA A 275 -16.10 -27.14 -11.36
CA ALA A 275 -15.25 -27.48 -12.50
C ALA A 275 -14.11 -26.47 -12.76
N LEU A 276 -14.08 -25.35 -12.05
CA LEU A 276 -13.06 -24.33 -12.22
C LEU A 276 -11.68 -24.80 -11.75
N SER A 277 -10.65 -24.36 -12.47
CA SER A 277 -9.28 -24.55 -12.00
C SER A 277 -9.04 -23.76 -10.71
N ARG A 278 -8.32 -24.40 -9.79
CA ARG A 278 -7.88 -23.79 -8.53
C ARG A 278 -6.45 -23.28 -8.68
N LEU A 279 -6.24 -22.01 -8.33
CA LEU A 279 -4.92 -21.40 -8.27
C LEU A 279 -4.66 -20.93 -6.83
N ASP A 280 -3.86 -21.69 -6.10
CA ASP A 280 -3.51 -21.39 -4.71
C ASP A 280 -2.15 -20.68 -4.65
N CYS A 281 -2.17 -19.42 -4.22
CA CYS A 281 -1.00 -18.56 -4.10
C CYS A 281 -0.61 -18.34 -2.62
N ARG A 282 -1.21 -19.11 -1.70
CA ARG A 282 -0.94 -19.06 -0.24
C ARG A 282 0.07 -20.10 0.20
N SER A 283 0.22 -21.20 -0.55
CA SER A 283 1.16 -22.26 -0.22
C SER A 283 2.57 -21.96 -0.75
N SER A 284 3.57 -22.44 -0.03
CA SER A 284 4.97 -22.43 -0.42
C SER A 284 5.31 -23.45 -1.51
N THR A 285 4.32 -24.20 -2.00
CA THR A 285 4.47 -25.22 -3.04
C THR A 285 3.83 -24.73 -4.33
N LEU A 286 4.51 -23.81 -5.01
CA LEU A 286 4.41 -23.73 -6.47
C LEU A 286 5.28 -24.84 -7.07
N ALA A 287 4.83 -26.08 -6.92
CA ALA A 287 5.23 -27.23 -7.72
C ALA A 287 4.05 -28.22 -7.70
N ASP A 288 3.43 -28.36 -8.87
CA ASP A 288 2.49 -29.42 -9.26
C ASP A 288 1.29 -29.69 -8.35
N ALA A 289 0.12 -29.18 -8.73
CA ALA A 289 -1.12 -29.87 -8.41
C ALA A 289 -1.28 -31.02 -9.43
N PRO A 290 -1.28 -32.30 -9.01
CA PRO A 290 -1.72 -33.38 -9.86
C PRO A 290 -3.23 -33.23 -10.06
N ALA A 291 -3.69 -33.43 -11.29
CA ALA A 291 -5.09 -33.75 -11.56
C ALA A 291 -5.48 -34.96 -10.70
N THR A 292 -6.45 -34.80 -9.81
CA THR A 292 -7.02 -35.91 -9.08
C THR A 292 -7.93 -36.69 -10.01
N THR A 293 -7.50 -37.91 -10.26
CA THR A 293 -8.19 -39.01 -10.93
C THR A 293 -9.43 -39.44 -10.13
N GLY A 294 -10.60 -39.38 -10.77
CA GLY A 294 -11.74 -40.25 -10.47
C GLY A 294 -11.81 -41.31 -11.56
N GLY A 295 -11.38 -42.54 -11.26
CA GLY A 295 -11.33 -43.63 -12.24
C GLY A 295 -12.66 -44.35 -12.43
N ALA A 296 -12.91 -44.82 -13.66
CA ALA A 296 -13.47 -46.14 -13.90
C ALA A 296 -13.24 -46.59 -15.36
N THR A 297 -12.80 -47.85 -15.46
CA THR A 297 -12.87 -48.81 -16.58
C THR A 297 -11.84 -48.78 -17.72
N ALA A 298 -11.40 -50.00 -18.01
CA ALA A 298 -10.22 -50.43 -18.74
C ALA A 298 -10.42 -50.49 -20.27
N GLY A 299 -9.29 -50.42 -20.99
CA GLY A 299 -9.19 -50.73 -22.41
C GLY A 299 -7.75 -50.56 -22.90
N THR A 300 -7.07 -51.68 -23.09
CA THR A 300 -5.70 -51.86 -23.62
C THR A 300 -5.52 -51.27 -25.02
N THR A 301 -4.34 -50.70 -25.32
CA THR A 301 -3.46 -51.08 -26.47
C THR A 301 -2.21 -50.19 -26.58
N GLU A 302 -1.05 -50.87 -26.64
CA GLU A 302 0.21 -50.61 -27.37
C GLU A 302 0.89 -49.23 -27.42
N ALA A 303 2.15 -49.22 -26.95
CA ALA A 303 3.20 -48.25 -27.32
C ALA A 303 3.95 -48.69 -28.59
N PRO A 304 4.52 -47.76 -29.37
CA PRO A 304 6.00 -47.67 -29.46
C PRO A 304 6.53 -46.24 -29.82
N PRO A 305 7.81 -46.03 -30.15
CA PRO A 305 9.00 -46.17 -29.31
C PRO A 305 9.78 -44.84 -29.18
N SER A 306 10.69 -44.83 -28.21
CA SER A 306 11.65 -43.77 -27.87
C SER A 306 12.72 -43.52 -28.95
N GLY A 307 12.96 -42.25 -29.28
CA GLY A 307 14.13 -41.73 -30.02
C GLY A 307 14.63 -40.39 -29.44
N PRO A 308 15.93 -40.06 -29.58
CA PRO A 308 16.58 -38.97 -28.84
C PRO A 308 16.32 -37.59 -29.47
N ILE A 309 16.03 -36.59 -28.65
CA ILE A 309 15.90 -35.18 -29.09
C ILE A 309 17.29 -34.55 -29.17
N ALA A 310 17.67 -34.13 -30.37
CA ALA A 310 18.87 -33.35 -30.66
C ALA A 310 18.69 -31.88 -30.26
N ALA A 311 19.77 -31.27 -29.79
CA ALA A 311 19.87 -29.85 -29.47
C ALA A 311 19.65 -28.99 -30.73
N GLY A 312 18.68 -28.08 -30.65
CA GLY A 312 18.36 -27.09 -31.69
C GLY A 312 18.65 -25.67 -31.23
N THR A 313 19.54 -25.03 -31.98
CA THR A 313 20.14 -23.70 -31.85
C THR A 313 19.12 -22.56 -31.70
N THR A 314 19.31 -21.68 -30.70
CA THR A 314 18.56 -20.41 -30.57
C THR A 314 18.99 -19.42 -31.65
N THR A 315 18.16 -19.23 -32.66
CA THR A 315 18.28 -18.11 -33.60
C THR A 315 17.72 -16.85 -32.92
N ALA A 316 18.57 -15.87 -32.65
CA ALA A 316 18.12 -14.54 -32.29
C ALA A 316 17.42 -13.90 -33.50
N VAL A 317 16.12 -13.63 -33.38
CA VAL A 317 15.36 -12.89 -34.39
C VAL A 317 15.72 -11.41 -34.25
N SER A 318 16.66 -10.92 -35.07
CA SER A 318 16.79 -9.49 -35.33
C SER A 318 15.67 -9.08 -36.28
N VAL A 319 14.63 -8.41 -35.78
CA VAL A 319 13.57 -7.84 -36.63
C VAL A 319 14.13 -6.57 -37.28
N PRO A 320 14.19 -6.47 -38.62
CA PRO A 320 14.57 -5.23 -39.28
C PRO A 320 13.48 -4.17 -39.00
N LEU A 321 13.89 -2.93 -38.71
CA LEU A 321 13.01 -1.77 -38.54
C LEU A 321 12.32 -1.42 -39.88
N GLY A 322 11.37 -2.25 -40.30
CA GLY A 322 10.48 -1.98 -41.43
C GLY A 322 9.42 -0.96 -41.07
N SER A 323 8.89 -0.26 -42.08
CA SER A 323 7.78 0.67 -41.90
C SER A 323 6.55 -0.02 -41.32
N VAL A 324 5.95 0.54 -40.27
CA VAL A 324 4.72 0.04 -39.65
C VAL A 324 3.52 0.56 -40.45
N PRO A 325 2.71 -0.30 -41.07
CA PRO A 325 1.48 0.14 -41.72
C PRO A 325 0.49 0.68 -40.69
N LEU A 326 -0.16 1.78 -41.00
CA LEU A 326 -1.21 2.36 -40.17
C LEU A 326 -2.52 1.62 -40.45
N GLU A 327 -3.21 1.19 -39.39
CA GLU A 327 -4.54 0.56 -39.50
C GLU A 327 -5.56 1.49 -40.19
N VAL A 328 -5.39 2.80 -40.00
CA VAL A 328 -6.12 3.84 -40.71
C VAL A 328 -5.12 4.86 -41.26
N PRO A 329 -5.10 5.12 -42.58
CA PRO A 329 -4.23 6.14 -43.15
C PRO A 329 -4.52 7.52 -42.56
N ILE A 330 -3.47 8.24 -42.17
CA ILE A 330 -3.58 9.63 -41.71
C ILE A 330 -3.29 10.53 -42.91
N GLY A 331 -4.36 11.04 -43.53
CA GLY A 331 -4.24 11.70 -44.83
C GLY A 331 -3.78 10.71 -45.91
N SER A 332 -2.66 11.01 -46.58
CA SER A 332 -2.06 10.13 -47.59
C SER A 332 -1.00 9.17 -47.04
N VAL A 333 -0.73 9.19 -45.74
CA VAL A 333 0.31 8.35 -45.12
C VAL A 333 -0.31 7.04 -44.65
N GLY A 334 0.05 5.93 -45.32
CA GLY A 334 -0.40 4.58 -44.98
C GLY A 334 0.58 3.77 -44.14
N SER A 335 1.80 4.27 -43.91
CA SER A 335 2.80 3.60 -43.08
C SER A 335 3.82 4.59 -42.48
N ILE A 336 4.45 4.19 -41.37
CA ILE A 336 5.42 4.99 -40.62
C ILE A 336 6.78 4.30 -40.64
N SER A 337 7.82 4.97 -41.15
CA SER A 337 9.18 4.43 -41.13
C SER A 337 9.68 4.18 -39.70
N GLY A 338 10.38 3.07 -39.49
CA GLY A 338 11.07 2.78 -38.24
C GLY A 338 12.37 3.57 -38.05
N GLU A 339 12.90 4.17 -39.11
CA GLU A 339 14.16 4.90 -39.10
C GLU A 339 14.02 6.23 -38.32
N GLY A 340 14.83 6.43 -37.28
CA GLY A 340 14.71 7.58 -36.37
C GLY A 340 13.64 7.45 -35.27
N GLY A 341 12.97 6.29 -35.17
CA GLY A 341 12.02 5.96 -34.12
C GLY A 341 10.56 6.12 -34.55
N ILE A 342 9.80 5.02 -34.49
CA ILE A 342 8.39 4.94 -34.94
C ILE A 342 7.51 5.98 -34.24
N ILE A 343 7.67 6.17 -32.93
CA ILE A 343 6.86 7.11 -32.14
C ILE A 343 7.12 8.57 -32.58
N VAL A 344 8.38 8.89 -32.87
CA VAL A 344 8.76 10.25 -33.31
C VAL A 344 8.15 10.50 -34.68
N ASN A 345 8.30 9.57 -35.63
CA ASN A 345 7.74 9.71 -36.97
C ASN A 345 6.20 9.74 -36.97
N TYR A 346 5.55 8.93 -36.14
CA TYR A 346 4.09 8.96 -35.97
C TYR A 346 3.61 10.31 -35.42
N SER A 347 4.32 10.87 -34.43
CA SER A 347 4.00 12.18 -33.85
C SER A 347 4.14 13.31 -34.87
N ARG A 348 5.12 13.24 -35.78
CA ARG A 348 5.28 14.21 -36.88
C ARG A 348 4.10 14.18 -37.84
N VAL A 349 3.66 12.99 -38.24
CA VAL A 349 2.52 12.81 -39.14
C VAL A 349 1.23 13.31 -38.51
N LEU A 350 0.98 12.99 -37.23
CA LEU A 350 -0.18 13.50 -36.50
C LEU A 350 -0.16 15.03 -36.38
N PHE A 351 0.98 15.63 -36.05
CA PHE A 351 1.09 17.08 -35.94
C PHE A 351 0.78 17.78 -37.27
N ALA A 352 1.34 17.30 -38.38
CA ALA A 352 1.07 17.84 -39.71
C ALA A 352 -0.40 17.72 -40.10
N PHE A 353 -1.03 16.58 -39.77
CA PHE A 353 -2.45 16.35 -40.04
C PHE A 353 -3.37 17.31 -39.25
N PHE A 354 -3.14 17.44 -37.94
CA PHE A 354 -3.91 18.37 -37.12
C PHE A 354 -3.65 19.84 -37.49
N ALA A 355 -2.42 20.19 -37.90
CA ALA A 355 -2.12 21.51 -38.44
C ALA A 355 -3.00 21.83 -39.67
N GLY A 356 -3.18 20.86 -40.57
CA GLY A 356 -4.07 20.98 -41.73
C GLY A 356 -5.53 21.21 -41.34
N ILE A 357 -6.04 20.47 -40.35
CA ILE A 357 -7.42 20.64 -39.84
C ILE A 357 -7.61 22.03 -39.23
N VAL A 358 -6.67 22.47 -38.38
CA VAL A 358 -6.72 23.80 -37.76
C VAL A 358 -6.69 24.91 -38.82
N GLY A 359 -5.85 24.77 -39.84
CA GLY A 359 -5.79 25.70 -40.97
C GLY A 359 -7.11 25.76 -41.77
N LEU A 360 -7.72 24.61 -42.04
CA LEU A 360 -9.01 24.54 -42.74
C LEU A 360 -10.14 25.18 -41.92
N LEU A 361 -10.21 24.89 -40.62
CA LEU A 361 -11.21 25.47 -39.73
C LEU A 361 -11.02 26.99 -39.60
N ALA A 362 -9.78 27.45 -39.50
CA ALA A 362 -9.46 28.87 -39.49
C ALA A 362 -9.93 29.56 -40.78
N LEU A 363 -9.69 28.96 -41.95
CA LEU A 363 -10.16 29.47 -43.24
C LEU A 363 -11.69 29.57 -43.30
N ILE A 364 -12.41 28.52 -42.89
CA ILE A 364 -13.89 28.53 -42.87
C ILE A 364 -14.40 29.65 -41.97
N MET A 365 -13.83 29.79 -40.77
CA MET A 365 -14.25 30.82 -39.83
C MET A 365 -13.91 32.23 -40.33
N LEU A 366 -12.84 32.39 -41.12
CA LEU A 366 -12.48 33.66 -41.74
C LEU A 366 -13.48 34.02 -42.84
N ILE A 367 -13.91 33.06 -43.67
CA ILE A 367 -14.96 33.24 -44.68
C ILE A 367 -16.28 33.63 -44.01
N VAL A 368 -16.71 32.90 -42.96
CA VAL A 368 -17.96 33.21 -42.23
C VAL A 368 -17.89 34.61 -41.61
N SER A 369 -16.75 34.98 -41.02
CA SER A 369 -16.56 36.30 -40.42
C SER A 369 -16.54 37.41 -41.48
N GLY A 370 -15.94 37.17 -42.65
CA GLY A 370 -15.96 38.10 -43.79
C GLY A 370 -17.37 38.31 -44.36
N LEU A 371 -18.15 37.23 -44.53
CA LEU A 371 -19.54 37.31 -44.96
C LEU A 371 -20.40 38.11 -43.97
N ARG A 372 -20.18 37.97 -42.66
CA ARG A 372 -20.88 38.76 -41.63
C ARG A 372 -20.57 40.25 -41.71
N ILE A 373 -19.35 40.62 -42.10
CA ILE A 373 -18.96 42.02 -42.31
C ILE A 373 -19.62 42.61 -43.57
N ILE A 374 -19.70 41.83 -44.65
CA ILE A 374 -20.24 42.30 -45.94
C ILE A 374 -21.78 42.37 -45.92
N THR A 375 -22.45 41.44 -45.26
CA THR A 375 -23.92 41.28 -45.33
C THR A 375 -24.67 41.82 -44.10
N GLY A 376 -23.95 42.15 -43.03
CA GLY A 376 -24.56 42.50 -41.74
C GLY A 376 -24.54 44.00 -41.41
N GLY A 377 -25.51 44.44 -40.60
CA GLY A 377 -25.52 45.80 -40.02
C GLY A 377 -24.40 46.03 -38.99
N ALA A 378 -24.33 47.22 -38.39
CA ALA A 378 -23.23 47.65 -37.52
C ALA A 378 -22.81 46.61 -36.46
N ASP A 379 -23.78 45.92 -35.84
CA ASP A 379 -23.52 44.91 -34.80
C ASP A 379 -22.87 43.62 -35.35
N GLN A 380 -23.23 43.22 -36.57
CA GLN A 380 -22.65 42.04 -37.22
C GLN A 380 -21.25 42.32 -37.76
N MET A 381 -20.97 43.58 -38.14
CA MET A 381 -19.63 44.02 -38.49
C MET A 381 -18.67 43.90 -37.31
N THR A 382 -19.08 44.33 -36.10
CA THR A 382 -18.26 44.20 -34.88
C THR A 382 -17.97 42.73 -34.57
N LYS A 383 -18.99 41.87 -34.58
CA LYS A 383 -18.83 40.42 -34.35
C LYS A 383 -17.95 39.74 -35.39
N GLY A 384 -18.01 40.18 -36.65
CA GLY A 384 -17.12 39.70 -37.70
C GLY A 384 -15.66 40.06 -37.44
N LYS A 385 -15.38 41.29 -36.97
CA LYS A 385 -14.02 41.73 -36.60
C LYS A 385 -13.47 40.96 -35.39
N GLU A 386 -14.29 40.73 -34.37
CA GLU A 386 -13.93 39.91 -33.20
C GLU A 386 -13.64 38.45 -33.59
N GLY A 387 -14.44 37.90 -34.51
CA GLY A 387 -14.21 36.57 -35.07
C GLY A 387 -12.85 36.48 -35.77
N ILE A 388 -12.53 37.44 -36.64
CA ILE A 388 -11.22 37.51 -37.31
C ILE A 388 -10.08 37.63 -36.29
N ALA A 389 -10.21 38.51 -35.29
CA ALA A 389 -9.19 38.66 -34.24
C ALA A 389 -8.94 37.35 -33.47
N SER A 390 -10.02 36.65 -33.09
CA SER A 390 -9.94 35.38 -32.36
C SER A 390 -9.25 34.28 -33.17
N ILE A 391 -9.55 34.19 -34.47
CA ILE A 391 -8.91 33.23 -35.37
C ILE A 391 -7.41 33.53 -35.51
N LEU A 392 -7.04 34.80 -35.67
CA LEU A 392 -5.64 35.22 -35.78
C LEU A 392 -4.87 34.92 -34.49
N SER A 393 -5.46 35.18 -33.31
CA SER A 393 -4.85 34.83 -32.02
C SER A 393 -4.66 33.32 -31.86
N GLY A 394 -5.65 32.52 -32.27
CA GLY A 394 -5.55 31.05 -32.26
C GLY A 394 -4.43 30.52 -33.17
N LEU A 395 -4.29 31.10 -34.38
CA LEU A 395 -3.22 30.75 -35.30
C LEU A 395 -1.83 31.15 -34.77
N ILE A 396 -1.71 32.31 -34.11
CA ILE A 396 -0.46 32.74 -33.46
C ILE A 396 -0.07 31.79 -32.33
N LEU A 397 -1.04 31.36 -31.51
CA LEU A 397 -0.79 30.41 -30.42
C LEU A 397 -0.38 29.04 -30.96
N PHE A 398 -1.03 28.58 -32.04
CA PHE A 398 -0.66 27.34 -32.72
C PHE A 398 0.75 27.42 -33.33
N ALA A 399 1.08 28.52 -34.01
CA ALA A 399 2.40 28.76 -34.57
C ALA A 399 3.49 28.82 -33.47
N SER A 400 3.18 29.41 -32.32
CA SER A 400 4.09 29.47 -31.17
C SER A 400 4.33 28.08 -30.56
N SER A 401 3.30 27.23 -30.52
CA SER A 401 3.42 25.83 -30.09
C SER A 401 4.30 25.03 -31.06
N GLY A 402 4.11 25.20 -32.37
CA GLY A 402 5.02 24.63 -33.38
C GLY A 402 6.46 25.13 -33.23
N PHE A 403 6.65 26.42 -32.96
CA PHE A 403 7.97 27.01 -32.73
C PHE A 403 8.66 26.44 -31.48
N LEU A 404 7.92 26.22 -30.39
CA LEU A 404 8.44 25.56 -29.19
C LEU A 404 8.90 24.13 -29.49
N LEU A 405 8.12 23.37 -30.28
CA LEU A 405 8.52 22.02 -30.69
C LEU A 405 9.77 22.03 -31.58
N TYR A 406 9.92 23.04 -32.43
CA TYR A 406 11.12 23.26 -33.23
C TYR A 406 12.35 23.60 -32.36
N LEU A 407 12.17 24.38 -31.29
CA LEU A 407 13.26 24.70 -30.36
C LEU A 407 13.69 23.48 -29.53
N LEU A 408 12.74 22.63 -29.11
CA LEU A 408 13.01 21.42 -28.34
C LEU A 408 13.61 20.31 -29.21
N ASN A 409 13.13 20.19 -30.44
CA ASN A 409 13.62 19.22 -31.40
C ASN A 409 13.62 19.84 -32.81
N PRO A 410 14.77 20.39 -33.26
CA PRO A 410 14.87 21.02 -34.58
C PRO A 410 14.52 20.08 -35.73
N CYS A 411 14.73 18.77 -35.52
CA CYS A 411 14.46 17.74 -36.50
C CYS A 411 12.98 17.32 -36.52
N PHE A 412 12.13 17.90 -35.69
CA PHE A 412 10.71 17.56 -35.62
C PHE A 412 9.97 17.87 -36.94
N PHE A 413 10.39 18.89 -37.69
CA PHE A 413 9.72 19.34 -38.91
C PHE A 413 10.43 18.94 -40.22
N THR A 414 11.45 18.09 -40.18
CA THR A 414 12.07 17.56 -41.41
C THR A 414 11.22 16.41 -41.97
N PHE A 415 10.67 16.61 -43.16
CA PHE A 415 9.89 15.62 -43.89
C PHE A 415 10.69 15.10 -45.09
N GLY A 416 10.99 13.80 -45.13
CA GLY A 416 11.75 13.13 -46.21
C GLY A 416 13.16 12.65 -45.80
N GLU A 417 13.79 11.86 -46.67
CA GLU A 417 15.10 11.20 -46.46
C GLU A 417 16.32 12.14 -46.43
N SER A 418 16.12 13.47 -46.36
CA SER A 418 17.23 14.42 -46.41
C SER A 418 18.05 14.38 -45.12
N THR A 419 19.22 13.77 -45.24
CA THR A 419 20.26 13.54 -44.23
C THR A 419 20.96 14.83 -43.82
N ALA A 420 20.31 15.72 -43.07
CA ALA A 420 21.02 16.82 -42.38
C ALA A 420 20.17 17.46 -41.28
N CYS A 421 19.78 16.70 -40.25
CA CYS A 421 19.45 17.33 -38.98
C CYS A 421 20.32 16.75 -37.88
N GLN A 422 21.42 17.44 -37.60
CA GLN A 422 22.23 17.18 -36.42
C GLN A 422 21.50 17.79 -35.22
N ALA A 423 21.08 16.93 -34.28
CA ALA A 423 20.49 17.38 -33.03
C ALA A 423 21.45 18.38 -32.34
N ARG A 424 20.92 19.52 -31.89
CA ARG A 424 21.70 20.48 -31.13
C ARG A 424 22.06 19.82 -29.81
N ILE A 425 23.33 19.45 -29.63
CA ILE A 425 23.83 19.02 -28.33
C ILE A 425 23.64 20.22 -27.40
N THR A 426 22.63 20.17 -26.54
CA THR A 426 22.53 21.09 -25.41
C THR A 426 23.63 20.68 -24.44
N SER A 427 24.82 21.22 -24.68
CA SER A 427 25.86 21.37 -23.68
C SER A 427 25.24 22.09 -22.48
N THR A 428 24.88 21.35 -21.45
CA THR A 428 24.85 21.91 -20.10
C THR A 428 26.29 22.31 -19.81
N GLY A 429 26.58 23.60 -20.02
CA GLY A 429 27.88 24.19 -19.80
C GLY A 429 28.30 24.04 -18.35
N THR A 430 29.01 22.95 -18.05
CA THR A 430 30.11 23.02 -17.10
C THR A 430 31.20 23.78 -17.83
N SER A 431 31.42 25.04 -17.44
CA SER A 431 32.54 25.83 -17.96
C SER A 431 33.84 25.15 -17.55
N THR A 432 34.41 24.35 -18.44
CA THR A 432 35.81 23.96 -18.39
C THR A 432 36.65 25.19 -18.71
N ALA A 433 37.14 25.88 -17.68
CA ALA A 433 38.40 26.60 -17.81
C ALA A 433 39.50 25.55 -17.67
N GLY A 434 40.03 25.09 -18.80
CA GLY A 434 41.20 24.24 -18.86
C GLY A 434 42.49 25.06 -18.90
N LEU A 435 43.54 24.44 -18.35
CA LEU A 435 44.98 24.63 -18.58
C LEU A 435 45.75 25.52 -17.58
N ALA A 436 46.71 24.84 -16.93
CA ALA A 436 47.83 25.24 -16.07
C ALA A 436 48.78 26.26 -16.76
N PRO A 437 49.91 26.77 -16.18
CA PRO A 437 50.66 26.29 -14.99
C PRO A 437 51.35 27.38 -14.11
N THR A 438 52.06 26.91 -13.07
CA THR A 438 53.30 27.48 -12.47
C THR A 438 53.28 28.79 -11.64
N THR A 439 53.67 28.59 -10.37
CA THR A 439 54.69 29.32 -9.58
C THR A 439 54.48 30.73 -9.01
N THR A 440 54.94 30.80 -7.75
CA THR A 440 55.63 31.89 -7.03
C THR A 440 54.85 33.06 -6.45
N GLY A 441 54.93 33.17 -5.12
CA GLY A 441 55.42 34.40 -4.50
C GLY A 441 54.44 35.16 -3.60
N GLY A 442 54.61 34.99 -2.28
CA GLY A 442 54.97 36.12 -1.43
C GLY A 442 53.89 37.07 -0.90
N ALA A 443 53.72 36.99 0.42
CA ALA A 443 53.82 38.11 1.38
C ALA A 443 52.64 39.07 1.60
N GLY A 444 52.54 39.48 2.88
CA GLY A 444 51.71 40.56 3.43
C GLY A 444 50.58 40.00 4.30
N GLU A 445 50.75 39.79 5.61
CA GLU A 445 50.62 40.81 6.68
C GLU A 445 49.32 41.63 6.53
N THR A 446 48.44 41.81 7.53
CA THR A 446 48.64 42.32 8.90
C THR A 446 47.32 42.01 9.65
N PHE A 447 47.30 41.25 10.75
CA PHE A 447 47.45 41.62 12.17
C PHE A 447 46.26 42.32 12.86
N THR A 448 46.15 41.98 14.15
CA THR A 448 45.34 42.51 15.27
C THR A 448 43.91 41.97 15.36
N GLY A 449 43.49 41.25 16.41
CA GLY A 449 43.91 41.18 17.82
C GLY A 449 42.71 41.64 18.67
N GLY A 450 42.39 41.17 19.87
CA GLY A 450 42.89 40.17 20.82
C GLY A 450 41.75 39.98 21.85
N ALA A 451 41.59 38.79 22.41
CA ALA A 451 42.07 38.39 23.73
C ALA A 451 41.04 38.57 24.90
N ALA A 452 40.88 37.45 25.61
CA ALA A 452 40.11 37.08 26.81
C ALA A 452 40.42 37.93 28.08
N PRO A 453 40.20 37.50 29.37
CA PRO A 453 39.51 36.33 29.97
C PRO A 453 38.71 36.62 31.29
N GLY A 454 38.06 35.59 31.88
CA GLY A 454 38.07 35.40 33.35
C GLY A 454 36.74 35.48 34.13
N GLY A 455 36.33 34.34 34.71
CA GLY A 455 36.13 34.20 36.16
C GLY A 455 34.74 34.36 36.80
N THR A 456 34.44 33.38 37.68
CA THR A 456 33.65 33.39 38.93
C THR A 456 32.22 32.83 38.93
N ALA A 457 32.04 31.91 39.88
CA ALA A 457 30.81 31.23 40.26
C ALA A 457 29.99 32.07 41.24
N THR A 458 28.67 32.04 41.11
CA THR A 458 27.74 32.21 42.25
C THR A 458 26.55 31.28 42.04
N ALA A 459 26.15 30.64 43.13
CA ALA A 459 24.95 29.83 43.23
C ALA A 459 23.76 30.74 43.53
N GLU A 460 22.72 30.69 42.70
CA GLU A 460 21.37 31.10 43.05
C GLU A 460 20.42 30.01 42.53
N GLY A 461 19.49 29.58 43.38
CA GLY A 461 18.62 28.42 43.16
C GLY A 461 17.67 28.62 41.98
N PRO A 462 17.16 27.53 41.39
CA PRO A 462 16.12 27.67 40.38
C PRO A 462 14.81 28.01 41.08
N ASP A 463 14.42 29.28 40.93
CA ASP A 463 13.05 29.72 40.99
C ASP A 463 12.12 28.75 40.28
N VAL A 464 11.01 28.47 40.96
CA VAL A 464 9.86 27.73 40.46
C VAL A 464 9.19 28.57 39.37
N ALA A 465 9.76 28.55 38.17
CA ALA A 465 9.12 29.10 36.98
C ALA A 465 8.17 28.04 36.40
N SER A 466 6.90 28.39 36.40
CA SER A 466 5.74 27.71 35.80
C SER A 466 5.82 27.61 34.26
N GLY A 467 6.96 27.18 33.73
CA GLY A 467 7.13 26.84 32.33
C GLY A 467 6.40 25.55 32.01
N SER A 468 5.39 25.64 31.14
CA SER A 468 4.82 24.44 30.50
C SER A 468 5.97 23.60 29.92
N PRO A 469 6.04 22.28 30.21
CA PRO A 469 7.13 21.45 29.73
C PRO A 469 7.23 21.48 28.20
N PRO A 470 8.43 21.37 27.61
CA PRO A 470 8.62 21.47 26.17
C PRO A 470 7.77 20.43 25.42
N SER A 471 7.10 20.87 24.37
CA SER A 471 6.11 20.14 23.56
C SER A 471 6.59 18.79 22.98
N GLU A 472 7.89 18.53 23.00
CA GLU A 472 8.53 17.44 22.28
C GLU A 472 8.29 16.05 22.91
N TYR A 473 8.37 15.90 24.24
CA TYR A 473 8.23 14.57 24.88
C TYR A 473 6.78 14.09 24.96
N ARG A 474 5.79 15.00 24.89
CA ARG A 474 4.36 14.64 24.94
C ARG A 474 3.97 13.70 23.80
N SER A 475 4.63 13.81 22.64
CA SER A 475 4.48 12.88 21.52
C SER A 475 4.87 11.43 21.87
N ARG A 476 5.73 11.25 22.88
CA ARG A 476 6.22 9.95 23.34
C ARG A 476 5.44 9.40 24.55
N LEU A 477 4.43 10.10 25.05
CA LEU A 477 3.55 9.56 26.10
C LEU A 477 3.00 8.19 25.67
N PRO A 478 2.98 7.17 26.55
CA PRO A 478 2.47 5.84 26.24
C PRO A 478 1.08 5.84 25.59
N SER A 479 0.16 6.66 26.09
CA SER A 479 -1.20 6.82 25.55
C SER A 479 -1.21 7.48 24.17
N VAL A 480 -0.33 8.45 23.91
CA VAL A 480 -0.22 9.14 22.61
C VAL A 480 0.41 8.20 21.58
N TRP A 481 1.49 7.53 21.94
CA TRP A 481 2.15 6.52 21.10
C TRP A 481 1.19 5.37 20.76
N GLY A 482 0.51 4.84 21.77
CA GLY A 482 -0.47 3.76 21.59
C GLY A 482 -1.63 4.17 20.69
N ASN A 483 -2.17 5.39 20.85
CA ASN A 483 -3.19 5.92 19.95
C ASN A 483 -2.68 6.10 18.51
N GLY A 484 -1.44 6.55 18.33
CA GLY A 484 -0.79 6.62 17.02
C GLY A 484 -0.66 5.26 16.33
N LYS A 485 -0.57 4.18 17.11
CA LYS A 485 -0.52 2.79 16.64
C LYS A 485 -1.87 2.09 16.53
N LYS A 486 -2.95 2.71 17.00
CA LYS A 486 -4.29 2.12 17.05
C LYS A 486 -4.77 1.62 15.69
N ALA A 487 -4.70 2.46 14.66
CA ALA A 487 -5.16 2.10 13.31
C ALA A 487 -4.38 0.91 12.74
N GLU A 488 -3.07 0.87 12.98
CA GLU A 488 -2.21 -0.23 12.56
C GLU A 488 -2.57 -1.54 13.30
N GLY A 489 -2.79 -1.48 14.62
CA GLY A 489 -3.20 -2.64 15.42
C GLY A 489 -4.56 -3.21 15.04
N LEU A 490 -5.55 -2.35 14.83
CA LEU A 490 -6.87 -2.79 14.33
C LEU A 490 -6.78 -3.38 12.92
N SER A 491 -5.95 -2.82 12.05
CA SER A 491 -5.66 -3.41 10.74
C SER A 491 -5.03 -4.80 10.86
N ARG A 492 -4.09 -5.02 11.78
CA ARG A 492 -3.49 -6.35 12.00
C ARG A 492 -4.51 -7.38 12.47
N PHE A 493 -5.40 -7.01 13.41
CA PHE A 493 -6.49 -7.89 13.83
C PHE A 493 -7.45 -8.22 12.70
N ASN A 494 -7.75 -7.25 11.85
CA ASN A 494 -8.58 -7.44 10.66
C ASN A 494 -7.93 -8.36 9.62
N ASP A 495 -6.61 -8.29 9.46
CA ASP A 495 -5.90 -9.02 8.42
C ASP A 495 -5.55 -10.45 8.83
N PHE A 496 -5.06 -10.63 10.06
CA PHE A 496 -4.56 -11.91 10.58
C PHE A 496 -4.92 -12.16 12.05
N GLY A 497 -5.92 -11.46 12.60
CA GLY A 497 -6.30 -11.56 14.00
C GLY A 497 -6.76 -12.96 14.42
N VAL A 498 -7.45 -13.71 13.55
CA VAL A 498 -7.85 -15.09 13.85
C VAL A 498 -6.63 -15.96 14.18
N GLU A 499 -5.62 -15.91 13.31
CA GLU A 499 -4.39 -16.69 13.48
C GLU A 499 -3.56 -16.19 14.67
N PHE A 500 -3.48 -14.87 14.83
CA PHE A 500 -2.80 -14.25 15.96
C PHE A 500 -3.41 -14.67 17.30
N ILE A 501 -4.74 -14.61 17.43
CA ILE A 501 -5.45 -14.99 18.65
C ILE A 501 -5.26 -16.48 18.93
N ARG A 502 -5.38 -17.34 17.91
CA ARG A 502 -5.17 -18.79 18.05
C ARG A 502 -3.78 -19.10 18.62
N GLN A 503 -2.73 -18.56 18.00
CA GLN A 503 -1.36 -18.84 18.44
C GLN A 503 -1.05 -18.16 19.79
N SER A 504 -1.49 -16.92 20.00
CA SER A 504 -1.29 -16.20 21.25
C SER A 504 -1.92 -16.93 22.43
N ASN A 505 -3.15 -17.42 22.29
CA ASN A 505 -3.83 -18.18 23.34
C ASN A 505 -3.15 -19.52 23.64
N SER A 506 -2.47 -20.12 22.65
CA SER A 506 -1.71 -21.35 22.85
C SER A 506 -0.40 -21.12 23.60
N ILE A 507 0.28 -19.99 23.37
CA ILE A 507 1.57 -19.67 24.03
C ILE A 507 1.38 -18.99 25.38
N PHE A 508 0.38 -18.12 25.48
CA PHE A 508 0.05 -17.30 26.65
C PHE A 508 -1.42 -17.51 27.06
N PRO A 509 -1.79 -18.68 27.60
CA PRO A 509 -3.16 -18.96 28.00
C PRO A 509 -3.63 -17.98 29.09
N GLY A 510 -4.78 -17.34 28.87
CA GLY A 510 -5.36 -16.36 29.78
C GLY A 510 -4.82 -14.93 29.66
N VAL A 511 -3.83 -14.69 28.78
CA VAL A 511 -3.36 -13.34 28.45
C VAL A 511 -4.19 -12.77 27.30
N PRO A 512 -4.72 -11.54 27.42
CA PRO A 512 -5.42 -10.90 26.31
C PRO A 512 -4.49 -10.76 25.09
N PRO A 513 -4.86 -11.28 23.90
CA PRO A 513 -4.01 -11.20 22.70
C PRO A 513 -3.69 -9.75 22.31
N GLU A 514 -4.48 -8.78 22.74
CA GLU A 514 -4.25 -7.35 22.51
C GLU A 514 -2.94 -6.84 23.12
N ILE A 515 -2.49 -7.35 24.28
CA ILE A 515 -1.21 -6.91 24.86
C ILE A 515 -0.02 -7.33 23.99
N ILE A 516 -0.08 -8.55 23.44
CA ILE A 516 0.97 -9.07 22.57
C ILE A 516 0.90 -8.40 21.19
N MET A 517 -0.30 -8.09 20.69
CA MET A 517 -0.46 -7.27 19.49
C MET A 517 0.16 -5.88 19.70
N GLY A 518 -0.07 -5.27 20.87
CA GLY A 518 0.54 -4.01 21.30
C GLY A 518 2.07 -4.03 21.23
N PHE A 519 2.68 -5.12 21.70
CA PHE A 519 4.12 -5.36 21.53
C PHE A 519 4.55 -5.40 20.07
N SER A 520 3.82 -6.15 19.24
CA SER A 520 4.16 -6.32 17.81
C SER A 520 4.10 -5.02 17.00
N LEU A 521 3.44 -3.96 17.50
CA LEU A 521 3.33 -2.66 16.83
C LEU A 521 4.63 -1.84 16.88
N ASN A 522 5.62 -2.32 17.63
CA ASN A 522 6.96 -1.76 17.64
C ASN A 522 7.68 -1.92 16.28
N GLY A 523 7.51 -3.07 15.60
CA GLY A 523 8.10 -3.34 14.29
C GLY A 523 7.04 -3.51 13.20
N GLY A 524 7.39 -3.23 11.95
CA GLY A 524 6.55 -3.43 10.78
C GLY A 524 6.42 -4.91 10.39
N ARG A 525 5.35 -5.24 9.66
CA ARG A 525 5.01 -6.63 9.26
C ARG A 525 6.08 -7.36 8.45
N TYR A 526 6.95 -6.62 7.78
CA TYR A 526 8.10 -7.15 7.04
C TYR A 526 9.30 -6.23 7.21
N GLU A 527 9.42 -5.63 8.40
CA GLU A 527 10.55 -4.78 8.72
C GLU A 527 11.79 -5.62 9.01
N ASN A 528 12.92 -5.17 8.48
CA ASN A 528 14.24 -5.54 8.98
C ASN A 528 14.97 -4.24 9.30
N THR A 529 15.46 -4.09 10.52
CA THR A 529 16.10 -2.84 10.98
C THR A 529 17.37 -2.49 10.19
N THR A 530 18.01 -3.45 9.53
CA THR A 530 19.16 -3.21 8.64
C THR A 530 18.76 -2.93 7.18
N GLY A 531 17.46 -3.00 6.85
CA GLY A 531 16.92 -2.77 5.51
C GLY A 531 17.07 -3.93 4.51
N PHE A 532 17.70 -5.04 4.90
CA PHE A 532 17.88 -6.22 4.05
C PHE A 532 16.63 -7.11 4.05
N ARG A 533 16.37 -7.81 2.94
CA ARG A 533 15.36 -8.87 2.91
C ARG A 533 15.97 -10.23 3.22
N THR A 534 17.02 -10.59 2.51
CA THR A 534 17.73 -11.88 2.69
C THR A 534 19.08 -11.70 3.37
N GLY A 535 19.69 -10.51 3.29
CA GLY A 535 21.05 -10.27 3.80
C GLY A 535 22.15 -10.93 2.97
N LEU A 536 21.79 -11.58 1.85
CA LEU A 536 22.75 -12.23 0.96
C LEU A 536 23.55 -11.20 0.14
N PRO A 537 24.77 -11.55 -0.34
CA PRO A 537 25.63 -10.63 -1.09
C PRO A 537 24.97 -9.97 -2.30
N ALA A 538 23.98 -10.63 -2.92
CA ALA A 538 23.23 -10.08 -4.04
C ALA A 538 22.41 -8.81 -3.69
N GLU A 539 22.09 -8.60 -2.40
CA GLU A 539 21.42 -7.39 -1.92
C GLU A 539 22.40 -6.30 -1.48
N HIS A 540 23.71 -6.60 -1.42
CA HIS A 540 24.71 -5.68 -0.89
C HIS A 540 25.10 -4.65 -1.95
N ARG A 541 25.25 -3.39 -1.52
CA ARG A 541 25.83 -2.35 -2.37
C ARG A 541 27.28 -2.69 -2.68
N PRO A 542 27.73 -2.47 -3.94
CA PRO A 542 29.14 -2.59 -4.28
C PRO A 542 30.04 -1.66 -3.48
N ASN A 543 29.56 -0.44 -3.18
CA ASN A 543 30.27 0.59 -2.43
C ASN A 543 29.39 1.09 -1.26
N PRO A 544 29.49 0.49 -0.06
CA PRO A 544 28.78 0.99 1.11
C PRO A 544 29.34 2.35 1.60
N PRO A 545 28.56 3.13 2.36
CA PRO A 545 29.05 4.37 2.97
C PRO A 545 30.30 4.13 3.84
N ALA A 546 31.19 5.12 3.91
CA ALA A 546 32.41 5.03 4.71
C ALA A 546 32.09 4.66 6.18
N GLY A 547 32.80 3.66 6.72
CA GLY A 547 32.59 3.16 8.08
C GLY A 547 31.45 2.14 8.24
N VAL A 548 30.84 1.69 7.14
CA VAL A 548 29.77 0.67 7.15
C VAL A 548 30.22 -0.56 6.35
N ASP A 549 30.25 -1.74 6.99
CA ASP A 549 30.73 -2.98 6.37
C ASP A 549 29.86 -3.44 5.20
N CYS A 550 28.53 -3.28 5.31
CA CYS A 550 27.58 -3.60 4.26
C CYS A 550 26.30 -2.76 4.36
N ALA A 551 25.69 -2.47 3.22
CA ALA A 551 24.41 -1.76 3.13
C ALA A 551 23.56 -2.32 1.99
N PRO A 552 22.22 -2.36 2.12
CA PRO A 552 21.35 -2.86 1.06
C PRO A 552 21.27 -1.89 -0.12
N ILE A 553 21.21 -2.42 -1.35
CA ILE A 553 21.00 -1.63 -2.58
C ILE A 553 19.77 -0.73 -2.41
N LEU A 554 19.90 0.57 -2.72
CA LEU A 554 18.76 1.49 -2.73
C LEU A 554 17.81 1.11 -3.87
N ARG A 555 16.53 0.96 -3.57
CA ARG A 555 15.50 0.87 -4.61
C ARG A 555 15.25 2.26 -5.18
N GLU A 556 14.84 2.33 -6.44
CA GLU A 556 14.51 3.58 -7.11
C GLU A 556 13.46 4.37 -6.30
N GLY A 557 13.78 5.62 -5.96
CA GLY A 557 12.93 6.48 -5.12
C GLY A 557 13.07 6.29 -3.60
N GLN A 558 13.92 5.38 -3.10
CA GLN A 558 14.27 5.33 -1.67
C GLN A 558 15.37 6.36 -1.34
N GLY A 559 15.11 7.17 -0.32
CA GLY A 559 16.14 8.01 0.30
C GLY A 559 17.21 7.19 1.01
N GLU A 560 18.32 7.83 1.37
CA GLU A 560 19.38 7.16 2.12
C GLU A 560 18.88 6.58 3.46
N PHE A 561 19.45 5.46 3.88
CA PHE A 561 19.19 4.91 5.21
C PHE A 561 19.74 5.86 6.26
N ASN A 562 19.02 6.02 7.37
CA ASN A 562 19.51 6.81 8.49
C ASN A 562 20.76 6.16 9.12
N SER A 563 21.55 6.98 9.82
CA SER A 563 22.80 6.53 10.46
C SER A 563 22.57 5.38 11.45
N ALA A 564 21.48 5.39 12.21
CA ALA A 564 21.15 4.34 13.17
C ALA A 564 20.99 2.95 12.49
N SER A 565 20.25 2.88 11.37
CA SER A 565 20.08 1.66 10.59
C SER A 565 21.38 1.17 9.98
N LEU A 566 22.28 2.09 9.58
CA LEU A 566 23.59 1.74 9.03
C LEU A 566 24.55 1.12 10.07
N HIS A 567 24.44 1.49 11.34
CA HIS A 567 25.31 1.00 12.42
C HIS A 567 24.72 -0.19 13.20
N GLN A 568 23.51 -0.62 12.89
CA GLN A 568 22.88 -1.80 13.49
C GLN A 568 23.70 -3.07 13.16
N ARG A 569 24.11 -3.81 14.20
CA ARG A 569 25.04 -4.95 14.11
C ARG A 569 24.42 -6.27 13.66
N PHE A 570 23.11 -6.41 13.80
CA PHE A 570 22.37 -7.63 13.48
C PHE A 570 20.97 -7.29 12.95
N HIS A 571 20.36 -8.25 12.26
CA HIS A 571 19.00 -8.13 11.75
C HIS A 571 17.99 -8.29 12.89
N GLU A 572 17.04 -7.37 12.99
CA GLU A 572 15.80 -7.58 13.75
C GLU A 572 14.69 -7.70 12.73
N ILE A 573 14.13 -8.91 12.57
CA ILE A 573 13.21 -9.23 11.47
C ILE A 573 11.79 -9.45 11.95
N GLY A 574 10.86 -8.97 11.12
CA GLY A 574 9.43 -9.14 11.27
C GLY A 574 8.81 -8.26 12.37
N MET A 575 7.51 -8.46 12.59
CA MET A 575 6.71 -7.61 13.48
C MET A 575 7.13 -7.68 14.96
N PHE A 576 7.84 -8.74 15.35
CA PHE A 576 8.39 -8.89 16.70
C PHE A 576 9.88 -8.49 16.78
N GLY A 577 10.52 -8.10 15.67
CA GLY A 577 11.93 -7.71 15.62
C GLY A 577 12.89 -8.82 16.08
N VAL A 578 12.56 -10.08 15.81
CA VAL A 578 13.36 -11.21 16.31
C VAL A 578 14.75 -11.18 15.67
N GLU A 579 15.79 -11.46 16.45
CA GLU A 579 17.17 -11.41 16.00
C GLU A 579 17.41 -12.47 14.92
N GLY A 580 17.74 -12.02 13.72
CA GLY A 580 17.80 -12.83 12.51
C GLY A 580 19.21 -13.11 12.02
N GLY A 581 20.26 -12.80 12.78
CA GLY A 581 21.66 -13.01 12.37
C GLY A 581 22.45 -11.71 12.18
N PRO A 582 23.77 -11.79 11.93
CA PRO A 582 24.64 -10.63 11.82
C PRO A 582 24.30 -9.78 10.59
N ARG A 583 24.51 -8.46 10.66
CA ARG A 583 24.13 -7.48 9.62
C ARG A 583 24.51 -7.87 8.19
N CYS A 584 25.75 -8.37 8.03
CA CYS A 584 26.31 -8.72 6.71
C CYS A 584 26.22 -10.20 6.42
N GLY A 585 25.39 -10.93 7.17
CA GLY A 585 25.07 -12.33 6.94
C GLY A 585 23.63 -12.53 6.49
N PRO A 586 23.21 -13.79 6.34
CA PRO A 586 21.84 -14.08 5.94
C PRO A 586 20.81 -13.73 7.03
N ALA A 587 19.59 -13.40 6.60
CA ALA A 587 18.44 -13.07 7.45
C ALA A 587 17.20 -13.88 7.01
N PRO A 588 16.79 -14.94 7.73
CA PRO A 588 17.39 -15.44 8.95
C PRO A 588 18.77 -16.08 8.69
N GLY A 589 19.64 -16.02 9.68
CA GLY A 589 20.95 -16.65 9.66
C GLY A 589 20.85 -18.16 9.86
N PRO A 590 21.84 -18.95 9.41
CA PRO A 590 21.84 -20.38 9.64
C PRO A 590 21.87 -20.74 11.13
N GLU A 591 21.63 -22.01 11.44
CA GLU A 591 21.72 -22.52 12.81
C GLU A 591 23.11 -22.25 13.41
N GLY A 592 23.16 -21.78 14.66
CA GLY A 592 24.40 -21.40 15.34
C GLY A 592 24.99 -20.05 14.90
N ALA A 593 24.34 -19.31 13.99
CA ALA A 593 24.77 -17.96 13.66
C ALA A 593 24.72 -17.03 14.88
N ALA A 594 25.77 -16.23 15.06
CA ALA A 594 25.80 -15.20 16.08
C ALA A 594 24.62 -14.22 15.89
N ASN A 595 24.02 -13.77 16.99
CA ASN A 595 22.89 -12.85 17.00
C ASN A 595 21.67 -13.35 16.19
N SER A 596 21.44 -14.67 16.15
CA SER A 596 20.24 -15.27 15.56
C SER A 596 19.45 -16.02 16.63
N ASN A 597 18.34 -15.43 17.07
CA ASN A 597 17.32 -16.11 17.86
C ASN A 597 16.23 -16.72 16.97
N TRP A 598 16.05 -16.20 15.76
CA TRP A 598 15.02 -16.66 14.82
C TRP A 598 15.13 -18.16 14.54
N THR A 599 16.29 -18.61 14.07
CA THR A 599 16.50 -19.98 13.61
C THR A 599 16.31 -21.05 14.69
N PRO A 600 16.94 -20.94 15.88
CA PRO A 600 16.71 -21.92 16.94
C PRO A 600 15.25 -21.90 17.43
N VAL A 601 14.59 -20.73 17.47
CA VAL A 601 13.18 -20.65 17.87
C VAL A 601 12.27 -21.27 16.79
N ALA A 602 12.54 -21.02 15.51
CA ALA A 602 11.79 -21.60 14.39
C ALA A 602 11.78 -23.13 14.41
N GLN A 603 12.85 -23.75 14.88
CA GLN A 603 12.98 -25.20 14.99
C GLN A 603 12.35 -25.78 16.28
N SER A 604 11.93 -24.94 17.23
CA SER A 604 11.42 -25.39 18.54
C SER A 604 10.11 -26.18 18.43
N SER A 605 9.87 -27.07 19.40
CA SER A 605 8.63 -27.85 19.50
C SER A 605 7.39 -26.96 19.68
N ASP A 606 7.53 -25.81 20.33
CA ASP A 606 6.45 -24.83 20.46
C ASP A 606 6.02 -24.28 19.09
N VAL A 607 6.98 -23.85 18.26
CA VAL A 607 6.68 -23.36 16.90
C VAL A 607 6.08 -24.48 16.04
N GLN A 608 6.61 -25.70 16.14
CA GLN A 608 6.04 -26.86 15.45
C GLN A 608 4.61 -27.14 15.86
N THR A 609 4.29 -26.99 17.15
CA THR A 609 2.92 -27.15 17.67
C THR A 609 1.99 -26.08 17.11
N LEU A 610 2.47 -24.83 16.99
CA LEU A 610 1.67 -23.73 16.47
C LEU A 610 1.40 -23.85 14.97
N LEU A 611 2.42 -24.21 14.17
CA LEU A 611 2.36 -24.18 12.71
C LEU A 611 2.03 -25.55 12.08
N GLY A 612 2.12 -26.65 12.84
CA GLY A 612 2.09 -28.02 12.30
C GLY A 612 3.36 -28.41 11.53
N ARG A 613 4.37 -27.54 11.51
CA ARG A 613 5.68 -27.72 10.85
C ARG A 613 6.73 -26.85 11.53
N PRO A 614 8.04 -27.11 11.33
CA PRO A 614 9.06 -26.14 11.70
C PRO A 614 8.81 -24.77 11.05
N GLY A 615 9.18 -23.72 11.77
CA GLY A 615 9.24 -22.37 11.23
C GLY A 615 10.33 -22.27 10.16
N CYS A 616 10.20 -21.27 9.30
CA CYS A 616 11.11 -21.08 8.20
C CYS A 616 12.49 -20.60 8.69
N THR A 617 13.56 -21.11 8.08
CA THR A 617 14.95 -20.77 8.45
C THR A 617 15.80 -20.31 7.27
N SER A 618 15.29 -20.41 6.04
CA SER A 618 16.02 -19.98 4.85
C SER A 618 16.05 -18.45 4.71
N PRO A 619 17.14 -17.86 4.18
CA PRO A 619 17.23 -16.40 4.02
C PRO A 619 16.04 -15.82 3.24
N GLY A 620 15.41 -14.79 3.80
CA GLY A 620 14.23 -14.11 3.25
C GLY A 620 12.89 -14.83 3.47
N CYS A 621 12.87 -16.01 4.09
CA CYS A 621 11.65 -16.81 4.28
C CYS A 621 10.62 -16.23 5.26
N TRP A 622 11.00 -15.18 6.00
CA TRP A 622 10.11 -14.45 6.90
C TRP A 622 9.13 -13.54 6.12
N TYR A 623 9.39 -13.35 4.81
CA TYR A 623 8.38 -13.04 3.78
C TYR A 623 7.69 -14.32 3.31
N PRO A 624 6.67 -14.31 2.44
CA PRO A 624 6.26 -15.54 1.76
C PRO A 624 7.50 -16.27 1.19
N PRO A 625 7.68 -17.57 1.48
CA PRO A 625 6.65 -18.52 1.90
C PRO A 625 6.28 -18.61 3.41
N GLY A 626 7.15 -18.25 4.36
CA GLY A 626 6.84 -18.36 5.79
C GLY A 626 5.88 -17.25 6.25
N GLY A 627 6.22 -16.00 5.91
CA GLY A 627 5.31 -14.86 6.03
C GLY A 627 4.81 -14.60 7.46
N ILE A 628 3.56 -14.15 7.56
CA ILE A 628 2.95 -13.72 8.84
C ILE A 628 2.79 -14.87 9.85
N PRO A 629 2.33 -16.09 9.49
CA PRO A 629 2.20 -17.17 10.46
C PRO A 629 3.49 -17.49 11.21
N ASP A 630 4.61 -17.59 10.50
CA ASP A 630 5.93 -17.85 11.09
C ASP A 630 6.41 -16.69 11.97
N GLN A 631 6.20 -15.44 11.53
CA GLN A 631 6.52 -14.27 12.34
C GLN A 631 5.72 -14.23 13.66
N ILE A 632 4.45 -14.62 13.65
CA ILE A 632 3.63 -14.73 14.86
C ILE A 632 4.19 -15.84 15.75
N ALA A 633 4.37 -17.04 15.22
CA ALA A 633 4.79 -18.20 16.02
C ALA A 633 6.15 -17.98 16.69
N ILE A 634 7.13 -17.57 15.88
CA ILE A 634 8.50 -17.34 16.33
C ILE A 634 8.54 -16.14 17.27
N GLY A 635 7.83 -15.06 16.95
CA GLY A 635 7.75 -13.86 17.78
C GLY A 635 7.15 -14.13 19.16
N LEU A 636 6.06 -14.88 19.23
CA LEU A 636 5.41 -15.29 20.48
C LEU A 636 6.36 -16.13 21.35
N VAL A 637 6.96 -17.16 20.77
CA VAL A 637 7.86 -18.07 21.50
C VAL A 637 9.13 -17.34 21.93
N ASN A 638 9.71 -16.48 21.08
CA ASN A 638 10.88 -15.68 21.43
C ASN A 638 10.58 -14.73 22.60
N THR A 639 9.41 -14.06 22.58
CA THR A 639 8.97 -13.18 23.67
C THR A 639 8.80 -13.96 24.98
N ARG A 640 8.17 -15.14 24.94
CA ARG A 640 8.04 -16.02 26.13
C ARG A 640 9.40 -16.46 26.67
N ASN A 641 10.32 -16.82 25.78
CA ASN A 641 11.68 -17.22 26.15
C ASN A 641 12.45 -16.08 26.80
N ALA A 642 12.30 -14.84 26.32
CA ALA A 642 12.85 -13.66 26.96
C ALA A 642 12.29 -13.48 28.39
N GLY A 643 10.97 -13.57 28.56
CA GLY A 643 10.32 -13.53 29.88
C GLY A 643 10.85 -14.60 30.84
N ARG A 644 10.88 -15.87 30.41
CA ARG A 644 11.44 -16.99 31.19
C ARG A 644 12.90 -16.74 31.58
N SER A 645 13.69 -16.19 30.67
CA SER A 645 15.09 -15.86 30.94
C SER A 645 15.24 -14.73 31.96
N VAL A 646 14.38 -13.71 31.92
CA VAL A 646 14.36 -12.66 32.95
C VAL A 646 14.00 -13.29 34.31
N MET A 647 12.96 -14.13 34.37
CA MET A 647 12.56 -14.79 35.62
C MET A 647 13.68 -15.62 36.24
N ARG A 648 14.46 -16.36 35.43
CA ARG A 648 15.61 -17.13 35.93
C ARG A 648 16.68 -16.27 36.59
N ASN A 649 16.87 -15.03 36.12
CA ASN A 649 17.86 -14.10 36.64
C ASN A 649 17.33 -13.26 37.82
N LEU A 650 16.02 -13.26 38.09
CA LEU A 650 15.44 -12.52 39.20
C LEU A 650 15.52 -13.31 40.52
N PRO A 651 15.59 -12.62 41.67
CA PRO A 651 15.36 -13.22 42.98
C PRO A 651 14.00 -13.91 43.06
N GLU A 652 13.94 -15.06 43.73
CA GLU A 652 12.73 -15.89 43.83
C GLU A 652 11.52 -15.13 44.39
N SER A 653 11.75 -14.20 45.32
CA SER A 653 10.72 -13.38 45.96
C SER A 653 9.88 -12.52 45.01
N ILE A 654 10.41 -12.21 43.82
CA ILE A 654 9.75 -11.36 42.82
C ILE A 654 9.55 -12.05 41.47
N ARG A 655 9.86 -13.35 41.36
CA ARG A 655 9.54 -14.13 40.16
C ARG A 655 8.02 -14.17 39.98
N ALA A 656 7.61 -14.17 38.72
CA ALA A 656 6.23 -14.44 38.38
C ALA A 656 5.92 -15.91 38.69
N SER A 657 4.82 -16.16 39.39
CA SER A 657 4.25 -17.48 39.63
C SER A 657 3.53 -18.02 38.41
N SER A 658 3.15 -17.14 37.47
CA SER A 658 2.47 -17.49 36.23
C SER A 658 2.94 -16.64 35.05
N GLU A 659 3.00 -17.26 33.87
CA GLU A 659 3.33 -16.57 32.61
C GLU A 659 2.18 -15.70 32.09
N ASN A 660 1.00 -15.76 32.74
CA ASN A 660 -0.17 -14.99 32.39
C ASN A 660 -0.35 -13.71 33.21
N SER A 661 0.62 -13.29 34.02
CA SER A 661 0.51 -12.04 34.77
C SER A 661 1.04 -10.85 33.96
N LEU A 662 0.48 -9.65 34.23
CA LEU A 662 1.01 -8.41 33.67
C LEU A 662 2.49 -8.20 34.03
N TRP A 663 2.92 -8.68 35.20
CA TRP A 663 4.31 -8.67 35.62
C TRP A 663 5.20 -9.49 34.70
N PHE A 664 4.84 -10.75 34.44
CA PHE A 664 5.59 -11.60 33.52
C PHE A 664 5.66 -10.99 32.11
N ILE A 665 4.51 -10.55 31.57
CA ILE A 665 4.44 -10.00 30.21
C ILE A 665 5.24 -8.71 30.07
N SER A 666 5.14 -7.80 31.03
CA SER A 666 5.91 -6.55 31.00
C SER A 666 7.41 -6.80 31.08
N LEU A 667 7.84 -7.76 31.89
CA LEU A 667 9.26 -8.15 31.98
C LEU A 667 9.74 -8.93 30.76
N ALA A 668 8.87 -9.71 30.11
CA ALA A 668 9.18 -10.31 28.81
C ALA A 668 9.44 -9.24 27.74
N PHE A 669 8.60 -8.21 27.69
CA PHE A 669 8.76 -7.09 26.75
C PHE A 669 10.01 -6.26 27.03
N MET A 670 10.31 -6.02 28.32
CA MET A 670 11.51 -5.31 28.73
C MET A 670 12.76 -6.15 28.44
N GLY A 671 12.73 -7.45 28.74
CA GLY A 671 13.82 -8.38 28.48
C GLY A 671 14.16 -8.50 27.01
N TRP A 672 13.15 -8.48 26.14
CA TRP A 672 13.36 -8.43 24.69
C TRP A 672 14.05 -7.11 24.26
N SER A 673 13.64 -5.95 24.80
CA SER A 673 14.22 -4.67 24.36
C SER A 673 15.57 -4.33 24.98
N ALA A 674 15.75 -4.57 26.27
CA ALA A 674 16.96 -4.19 27.01
C ALA A 674 17.99 -5.33 27.10
N GLY A 675 17.62 -6.54 26.69
CA GLY A 675 18.33 -7.77 27.01
C GLY A 675 17.89 -8.34 28.36
N THR A 676 17.84 -9.66 28.47
CA THR A 676 17.24 -10.37 29.62
C THR A 676 18.01 -10.15 30.92
N GLY A 677 19.34 -10.12 30.87
CA GLY A 677 20.18 -9.81 32.05
C GLY A 677 20.02 -8.37 32.51
N ARG A 678 19.94 -7.40 31.57
CA ARG A 678 19.77 -6.00 31.93
C ARG A 678 18.38 -5.71 32.49
N ALA A 679 17.34 -6.30 31.92
CA ALA A 679 15.98 -6.20 32.45
C ALA A 679 15.87 -6.78 33.86
N ALA A 680 16.55 -7.90 34.15
CA ALA A 680 16.64 -8.43 35.50
C ALA A 680 17.35 -7.45 36.45
N ASN A 681 18.52 -6.94 36.07
CA ASN A 681 19.29 -5.99 36.89
C ASN A 681 18.50 -4.69 37.18
N HIS A 682 17.72 -4.20 36.22
CA HIS A 682 16.87 -3.02 36.39
C HIS A 682 15.83 -3.18 37.51
N VAL A 683 15.40 -4.41 37.76
CA VAL A 683 14.32 -4.72 38.71
C VAL A 683 14.86 -5.27 40.02
N GLU A 684 15.96 -6.01 39.98
CA GLU A 684 16.60 -6.65 41.14
C GLU A 684 16.94 -5.64 42.24
N ALA A 685 17.35 -4.42 41.86
CA ALA A 685 17.64 -3.32 42.80
C ALA A 685 16.46 -2.96 43.73
N TYR A 686 15.23 -3.32 43.34
CA TYR A 686 13.99 -3.01 44.07
C TYR A 686 13.27 -4.26 44.56
N ALA A 687 13.94 -5.43 44.56
CA ALA A 687 13.31 -6.71 44.83
C ALA A 687 12.69 -6.80 46.24
N SER A 688 13.31 -6.18 47.25
CA SER A 688 12.79 -6.16 48.63
C SER A 688 11.45 -5.44 48.72
N GLU A 689 11.32 -4.28 48.08
CA GLU A 689 10.09 -3.49 48.05
C GLU A 689 8.99 -4.22 47.27
N LEU A 690 9.35 -4.79 46.11
CA LEU A 690 8.42 -5.47 45.21
C LEU A 690 7.93 -6.83 45.73
N ALA A 691 8.70 -7.51 46.60
CA ALA A 691 8.36 -8.83 47.12
C ALA A 691 7.01 -8.86 47.87
N SER A 692 6.67 -7.76 48.54
CA SER A 692 5.42 -7.62 49.31
C SER A 692 4.20 -7.29 48.44
N VAL A 693 4.40 -6.92 47.17
CA VAL A 693 3.34 -6.47 46.28
C VAL A 693 2.71 -7.67 45.56
N PRO A 694 1.36 -7.76 45.47
CA PRO A 694 0.68 -8.76 44.66
C PRO A 694 1.19 -8.77 43.22
N GLU A 695 1.38 -9.95 42.64
CA GLU A 695 2.08 -10.09 41.35
C GLU A 695 1.50 -9.23 40.23
N ASN A 696 0.18 -9.16 40.09
CA ASN A 696 -0.48 -8.33 39.07
C ASN A 696 -0.26 -6.81 39.26
N GLN A 697 0.05 -6.36 40.48
CA GLN A 697 0.32 -4.96 40.81
C GLN A 697 1.81 -4.61 40.85
N ARG A 698 2.71 -5.61 40.77
CA ARG A 698 4.17 -5.38 40.83
C ARG A 698 4.67 -4.46 39.73
N TRP A 699 4.09 -4.54 38.54
CA TRP A 699 4.45 -3.64 37.44
C TRP A 699 4.17 -2.18 37.79
N GLY A 700 2.97 -1.87 38.30
CA GLY A 700 2.62 -0.52 38.73
C GLY A 700 3.46 -0.05 39.92
N ALA A 701 3.70 -0.91 40.91
CA ALA A 701 4.59 -0.58 42.03
C ALA A 701 6.02 -0.25 41.57
N PHE A 702 6.57 -1.02 40.64
CA PHE A 702 7.87 -0.75 40.04
C PHE A 702 7.89 0.62 39.34
N LEU A 703 6.87 0.94 38.54
CA LEU A 703 6.76 2.25 37.89
C LEU A 703 6.66 3.40 38.90
N ARG A 704 5.96 3.20 40.01
CA ARG A 704 5.86 4.19 41.10
C ARG A 704 7.22 4.45 41.74
N ILE A 705 7.98 3.40 42.05
CA ILE A 705 9.36 3.50 42.58
C ILE A 705 10.23 4.30 41.61
N LEU A 706 10.18 3.95 40.33
CA LEU A 706 10.96 4.64 39.29
C LEU A 706 10.59 6.12 39.15
N ALA A 707 9.29 6.44 39.14
CA ALA A 707 8.82 7.82 39.03
C ALA A 707 9.26 8.65 40.23
N ASN A 708 9.08 8.13 41.45
CA ASN A 708 9.50 8.81 42.68
C ASN A 708 11.01 9.02 42.73
N GLY A 709 11.79 8.00 42.34
CA GLY A 709 13.25 8.10 42.26
C GLY A 709 13.72 9.09 41.19
N ALA A 710 12.98 9.24 40.09
CA ALA A 710 13.29 10.25 39.07
C ALA A 710 13.00 11.67 39.55
N GLU A 711 11.85 11.91 40.18
CA GLU A 711 11.50 13.23 40.75
C GLU A 711 12.47 13.65 41.86
N SER A 712 12.94 12.71 42.68
CA SER A 712 13.90 12.99 43.75
C SER A 712 15.35 13.11 43.26
N GLY A 713 15.61 12.81 41.98
CA GLY A 713 16.97 12.79 41.40
C GLY A 713 17.81 11.58 41.80
N GLN A 714 17.26 10.59 42.52
CA GLN A 714 17.94 9.34 42.85
C GLN A 714 18.16 8.44 41.63
N ILE A 715 17.25 8.50 40.65
CA ILE A 715 17.34 7.79 39.38
C ILE A 715 17.51 8.83 38.28
N THR A 716 18.68 8.84 37.65
CA THR A 716 18.97 9.75 36.54
C THR A 716 19.28 8.97 35.27
N CYS A 717 18.94 9.57 34.13
CA CYS A 717 19.27 9.02 32.83
C CYS A 717 20.10 10.02 32.05
N ARG A 718 21.16 9.52 31.41
CA ARG A 718 22.04 10.33 30.56
C ARG A 718 21.54 10.28 29.12
N GLU A 719 21.79 11.32 28.34
CA GLU A 719 21.53 11.30 26.90
C GLU A 719 22.22 10.12 26.22
N HIS A 720 21.59 9.58 25.18
CA HIS A 720 22.03 8.39 24.44
C HIS A 720 22.21 7.10 25.28
N SER A 721 21.81 7.08 26.55
CA SER A 721 21.96 5.89 27.40
C SER A 721 20.93 4.79 27.08
N THR A 722 19.88 5.08 26.31
CA THR A 722 18.83 4.14 25.86
C THR A 722 18.48 3.08 26.90
N HIS A 723 18.65 1.79 26.61
CA HIS A 723 18.32 0.69 27.51
C HIS A 723 19.25 0.55 28.73
N ALA A 724 20.38 1.27 28.80
CA ALA A 724 21.16 1.38 30.03
C ALA A 724 20.41 2.19 31.11
N CYS A 725 19.47 3.05 30.70
CA CYS A 725 18.55 3.74 31.59
C CYS A 725 17.30 2.89 31.87
N VAL A 726 16.99 2.70 33.15
CA VAL A 726 15.79 1.96 33.59
C VAL A 726 14.50 2.67 33.17
N LEU A 727 14.45 4.00 33.26
CA LEU A 727 13.28 4.81 32.89
C LEU A 727 12.95 4.68 31.40
N TYR A 728 13.95 4.61 30.53
CA TYR A 728 13.75 4.38 29.10
C TYR A 728 13.22 2.97 28.81
N SER A 729 13.76 1.96 29.49
CA SER A 729 13.29 0.58 29.35
C SER A 729 11.85 0.41 29.85
N ALA A 730 11.50 1.08 30.95
CA ALA A 730 10.12 1.17 31.45
C ALA A 730 9.20 1.91 30.47
N LEU A 731 9.63 3.06 29.93
CA LEU A 731 8.89 3.84 28.95
C LEU A 731 8.57 3.02 27.69
N ARG A 732 9.57 2.35 27.09
CA ARG A 732 9.37 1.51 25.89
C ARG A 732 8.44 0.33 26.16
N THR A 733 8.43 -0.20 27.38
CA THR A 733 7.51 -1.28 27.79
C THR A 733 6.10 -0.74 27.97
N LEU A 734 5.95 0.41 28.65
CA LEU A 734 4.67 1.09 28.84
C LEU A 734 3.98 1.45 27.52
N GLN A 735 4.73 1.92 26.53
CA GLN A 735 4.19 2.22 25.20
C GLN A 735 3.53 0.99 24.56
N LYS A 736 4.17 -0.18 24.63
CA LYS A 736 3.63 -1.45 24.13
C LYS A 736 2.40 -1.90 24.92
N ASN A 737 2.45 -1.79 26.25
CA ASN A 737 1.32 -2.13 27.13
C ASN A 737 0.11 -1.24 26.86
N GLU A 738 0.29 0.08 26.74
CA GLU A 738 -0.79 1.04 26.46
C GLU A 738 -1.40 0.87 25.07
N ALA A 739 -0.57 0.56 24.05
CA ALA A 739 -1.11 0.18 22.75
C ALA A 739 -2.03 -1.04 22.86
N GLY A 740 -1.65 -2.05 23.64
CA GLY A 740 -2.49 -3.21 23.92
C GLY A 740 -3.78 -2.88 24.66
N LEU A 741 -3.72 -2.04 25.69
CA LEU A 741 -4.89 -1.60 26.45
C LEU A 741 -5.90 -0.84 25.56
N ILE A 742 -5.40 0.03 24.68
CA ILE A 742 -6.22 0.75 23.71
C ILE A 742 -6.92 -0.24 22.76
N LEU A 743 -6.18 -1.22 22.24
CA LEU A 743 -6.77 -2.26 21.37
C LEU A 743 -7.82 -3.10 22.10
N ALA A 744 -7.59 -3.43 23.37
CA ALA A 744 -8.57 -4.14 24.19
C ALA A 744 -9.85 -3.33 24.35
N ARG A 745 -9.76 -2.02 24.65
CA ARG A 745 -10.94 -1.14 24.73
C ARG A 745 -11.73 -1.10 23.43
N GLU A 746 -11.05 -0.91 22.31
CA GLU A 746 -11.67 -0.77 20.99
C GLU A 746 -12.33 -2.08 20.51
N ARG A 747 -11.82 -3.23 20.93
CA ARG A 747 -12.34 -4.55 20.56
C ARG A 747 -13.27 -5.16 21.61
N GLY A 748 -13.53 -4.48 22.72
CA GLY A 748 -14.32 -5.02 23.83
C GLY A 748 -13.64 -6.19 24.57
N GLY A 749 -12.30 -6.22 24.58
CA GLY A 749 -11.50 -7.24 25.25
C GLY A 749 -11.34 -7.01 26.77
N ASN A 750 -10.58 -7.90 27.43
CA ASN A 750 -10.38 -7.85 28.88
C ASN A 750 -9.42 -6.73 29.31
N VAL A 751 -9.96 -5.55 29.62
CA VAL A 751 -9.18 -4.40 30.11
C VAL A 751 -8.70 -4.57 31.55
N GLN A 752 -9.33 -5.44 32.35
CA GLN A 752 -8.95 -5.66 33.77
C GLN A 752 -7.55 -6.29 33.91
N PHE A 753 -7.04 -6.90 32.85
CA PHE A 753 -5.67 -7.42 32.81
C PHE A 753 -4.60 -6.33 33.08
N TRP A 754 -4.90 -5.07 32.75
CA TRP A 754 -3.99 -3.93 32.93
C TRP A 754 -4.13 -3.25 34.30
N GLU A 755 -4.92 -3.79 35.23
CA GLU A 755 -5.07 -3.26 36.58
C GLU A 755 -3.78 -3.48 37.40
N ASP A 756 -2.83 -2.56 37.22
CA ASP A 756 -1.49 -2.62 37.82
C ASP A 756 -1.40 -1.94 39.20
N GLY A 757 -2.52 -1.52 39.77
CA GLY A 757 -2.58 -0.89 41.10
C GLY A 757 -2.14 0.57 41.14
N LEU A 758 -1.98 1.24 39.99
CA LEU A 758 -1.70 2.68 39.95
C LEU A 758 -2.93 3.55 40.18
N GLY A 759 -4.13 3.06 39.85
CA GLY A 759 -5.39 3.79 40.07
C GLY A 759 -5.35 5.21 39.49
N SER A 760 -5.71 6.21 40.31
CA SER A 760 -5.73 7.63 39.93
C SER A 760 -4.34 8.23 39.65
N GLU A 761 -3.27 7.63 40.18
CA GLU A 761 -1.89 8.13 40.01
C GLU A 761 -1.30 7.78 38.63
N ARG A 762 -1.94 6.87 37.89
CA ARG A 762 -1.42 6.32 36.63
C ARG A 762 -0.96 7.41 35.66
N VAL A 763 -1.78 8.43 35.44
CA VAL A 763 -1.49 9.49 34.47
C VAL A 763 -0.23 10.25 34.85
N GLN A 764 -0.08 10.60 36.13
CA GLN A 764 1.08 11.33 36.63
C GLN A 764 2.36 10.48 36.54
N ILE A 765 2.30 9.22 36.97
CA ILE A 765 3.45 8.30 36.91
C ILE A 765 3.92 8.10 35.47
N LEU A 766 2.99 7.87 34.53
CA LEU A 766 3.34 7.71 33.11
C LEU A 766 3.94 8.99 32.51
N ASP A 767 3.46 10.18 32.89
CA ASP A 767 4.06 11.45 32.47
C ASP A 767 5.49 11.60 33.00
N THR A 768 5.73 11.36 34.29
CA THR A 768 7.06 11.39 34.92
C THR A 768 8.03 10.44 34.23
N ILE A 769 7.65 9.17 34.06
CA ILE A 769 8.49 8.18 33.36
C ILE A 769 8.79 8.62 31.93
N THR A 770 7.82 9.20 31.22
CA THR A 770 8.02 9.70 29.85
C THR A 770 9.00 10.88 29.85
N ARG A 771 8.80 11.86 30.72
CA ARG A 771 9.61 13.06 30.81
C ARG A 771 11.09 12.73 31.03
N PHE A 772 11.39 11.89 32.02
CA PHE A 772 12.77 11.55 32.37
C PHE A 772 13.35 10.42 31.50
N GLY A 773 12.53 9.44 31.13
CA GLY A 773 12.95 8.34 30.25
C GLY A 773 13.27 8.81 28.83
N ASN A 774 12.58 9.85 28.33
CA ASN A 774 12.82 10.38 26.99
C ASN A 774 14.23 10.97 26.82
N VAL A 775 14.84 11.50 27.89
CA VAL A 775 16.21 12.05 27.87
C VAL A 775 17.21 11.02 27.35
N ALA A 776 17.06 9.75 27.72
CA ALA A 776 17.97 8.69 27.29
C ALA A 776 17.90 8.32 25.80
N GLY A 777 16.79 8.67 25.14
CA GLY A 777 16.56 8.41 23.72
C GLY A 777 16.64 9.67 22.85
N ARG A 778 17.11 10.79 23.43
CA ARG A 778 17.76 11.86 22.68
C ARG A 778 19.20 11.46 22.50
#